data_AF-A0A936J6Q2-F1
#
_entry.id   AF-A0A936J6Q2-F1
#
_cell.length_a   1.000
_cell.length_b   1.000
_cell.length_c   1.000
_cell.angle_alpha   90.00
_cell.angle_beta   90.00
_cell.angle_gamma   90.00
#
_symmetry.space_group_name_H-M   'P 1'
#
loop_
_entity.id
_entity.type
_entity.pdbx_description
1 polymer ?
#
loop_
_entity_poly.entity_id
_entity_poly.type
_entity_poly.pdbx_seq_one_letter_code
_entity_poly.pdbx_strand_id
1 'polypeptide(L)'
;MKVMKFGGSSVANAETIEKVIKIIGRSAAEDRCIVVLSAFHGTTDALIDTGRLAESGDDGFIERINEIEKNHNEVMLGLFPEYIPAPLDEFVESTIAELESICEGVLRIRELSKKTLERILSFGEIVSSKIISEKLRDAGIDNQWKDARELIVTDSSYGHAGVDLESTYARIREFLVSSESRVIVVPGFIARDAAGSTTTLGRGGSDYTGAIFAAAADAEILEIWTDVSGMMSADPRFVRNVRQIPNINYREAMELSHFGAKVIYPPTIQPVMAKRIPVWIKNTFAPEDPGTLIEAETADAGSIVRGISSIDQIAVLSLEGSGMVGIPGFSKRLFEALSRAQINVILITQSSSEHSICVAIDDKFAKQAKYVVDQEFENEITVGKIDPLGVETGFSILALVGDNMKAHTGVSGRMFATLGHNGINIHAIAQGSSERNISAIIDSVDVRKAVNSLHEEFFSDGTKQINLFIAGVGTVGKRLLDQIGSQHRYIADDLRLNLRVIGIANSKQGLFADEGIDVSDFVSQLADAPQMTIAEFTDRIPKLNLRNSIFVDVTASPAVVETYPKLLERSISIIACNKIAASSEYNEYIHLKDLAREFNANFLFETNVGAGLPVINTLNDLTRSGDRVMRIEAVLSGTLNFVFNNYDGTRKFAEIVRQAQNEGYTEPDPRLDLNGTDVARKILILARESKNVLEMGDIENRSFLPAACLDGTVDDFYRELERNEGHFLSLIESARSHGKRLKYIATLDAGKASVGLEEIGSEHNFANLSGKDNAVLFYTKRYSEQPLVIRGAGAGADVTAAGVFADIIRASRS
;
A
#
# COMPACT_ATOMS: atom_id res chain seq x y z
N MET A 1 -8.90 32.28 -27.82
CA MET A 1 -9.21 31.12 -28.68
C MET A 1 -8.72 29.86 -28.00
N LYS A 2 -9.58 28.85 -27.88
CA LYS A 2 -9.26 27.56 -27.22
C LYS A 2 -9.11 26.44 -28.25
N VAL A 3 -8.26 25.45 -27.98
CA VAL A 3 -8.20 24.20 -28.73
C VAL A 3 -8.72 23.06 -27.86
N MET A 4 -9.63 22.25 -28.37
CA MET A 4 -10.30 21.19 -27.63
C MET A 4 -10.10 19.87 -28.35
N LYS A 5 -9.42 18.92 -27.71
CA LYS A 5 -9.25 17.57 -28.24
C LYS A 5 -10.17 16.60 -27.51
N PHE A 6 -10.93 15.81 -28.26
CA PHE A 6 -11.75 14.73 -27.69
C PHE A 6 -11.17 13.35 -28.06
N GLY A 7 -10.95 12.50 -27.06
CA GLY A 7 -10.46 11.13 -27.26
C GLY A 7 -11.53 10.16 -27.75
N GLY A 8 -11.12 8.97 -28.21
CA GLY A 8 -12.04 7.97 -28.78
C GLY A 8 -13.17 7.53 -27.84
N SER A 9 -12.92 7.44 -26.53
CA SER A 9 -13.96 7.17 -25.53
C SER A 9 -15.00 8.28 -25.43
N SER A 10 -14.59 9.54 -25.66
CA SER A 10 -15.48 10.71 -25.65
C SER A 10 -16.38 10.78 -26.88
N VAL A 11 -16.00 10.11 -27.97
CA VAL A 11 -16.76 10.06 -29.24
C VAL A 11 -17.20 8.63 -29.57
N ALA A 12 -17.38 7.77 -28.57
CA ALA A 12 -17.60 6.34 -28.80
C ALA A 12 -18.96 6.02 -29.43
N ASN A 13 -20.00 6.82 -29.14
CA ASN A 13 -21.37 6.57 -29.57
C ASN A 13 -22.19 7.87 -29.64
N ALA A 14 -23.42 7.78 -30.15
CA ALA A 14 -24.31 8.92 -30.29
C ALA A 14 -24.54 9.69 -28.97
N GLU A 15 -24.75 9.00 -27.85
CA GLU A 15 -24.99 9.64 -26.54
C GLU A 15 -23.79 10.47 -26.06
N THR A 16 -22.57 9.93 -26.21
CA THR A 16 -21.34 10.61 -25.81
C THR A 16 -21.02 11.77 -26.76
N ILE A 17 -21.26 11.60 -28.06
CA ILE A 17 -21.12 12.68 -29.05
C ILE A 17 -22.09 13.82 -28.74
N GLU A 18 -23.34 13.56 -28.35
CA GLU A 18 -24.28 14.61 -27.93
C GLU A 18 -23.75 15.44 -26.73
N LYS A 19 -22.99 14.82 -25.82
CA LYS A 19 -22.29 15.56 -24.74
C LYS A 19 -21.18 16.43 -25.32
N VAL A 20 -20.38 15.90 -26.25
CA VAL A 20 -19.32 16.66 -26.96
C VAL A 20 -19.90 17.87 -27.70
N ILE A 21 -21.01 17.71 -28.43
CA ILE A 21 -21.71 18.80 -29.13
C ILE A 21 -22.10 19.93 -28.16
N LYS A 22 -22.64 19.59 -26.98
CA LYS A 22 -22.98 20.58 -25.94
C LYS A 22 -21.76 21.32 -25.40
N ILE A 23 -20.66 20.61 -25.17
CA ILE A 23 -19.40 21.19 -24.67
C ILE A 23 -18.82 22.16 -25.70
N ILE A 24 -18.79 21.77 -26.97
CA ILE A 24 -18.33 22.62 -28.09
C ILE A 24 -19.24 23.85 -28.22
N GLY A 25 -20.57 23.66 -28.18
CA GLY A 25 -21.54 24.75 -28.31
C GLY A 25 -21.39 25.82 -27.23
N ARG A 26 -21.14 25.42 -25.97
CA ARG A 26 -20.85 26.36 -24.88
C ARG A 26 -19.58 27.18 -25.17
N SER A 27 -18.51 26.51 -25.60
CA SER A 27 -17.23 27.18 -25.89
C SER A 27 -17.32 28.11 -27.10
N ALA A 28 -18.02 27.70 -28.16
CA ALA A 28 -18.23 28.48 -29.37
C ALA A 28 -19.09 29.75 -29.17
N ALA A 29 -19.91 29.77 -28.11
CA ALA A 29 -20.67 30.95 -27.70
C ALA A 29 -19.77 32.03 -27.07
N GLU A 30 -18.69 31.63 -26.39
CA GLU A 30 -17.74 32.52 -25.72
C GLU A 30 -16.70 33.09 -26.71
N ASP A 31 -16.02 32.23 -27.46
CA ASP A 31 -14.93 32.60 -28.36
C ASP A 31 -14.76 31.57 -29.50
N ARG A 32 -13.94 31.90 -30.51
CA ARG A 32 -13.54 30.97 -31.56
C ARG A 32 -12.82 29.76 -30.97
N CYS A 33 -13.09 28.57 -31.48
CA CYS A 33 -12.44 27.33 -31.02
C CYS A 33 -12.06 26.38 -32.17
N ILE A 34 -11.02 25.58 -31.92
CA ILE A 34 -10.57 24.50 -32.79
C ILE A 34 -10.86 23.18 -32.07
N VAL A 35 -11.51 22.24 -32.76
CA VAL A 35 -11.92 20.95 -32.25
C VAL A 35 -11.14 19.86 -32.98
N VAL A 36 -10.38 19.06 -32.22
CA VAL A 36 -9.62 17.91 -32.71
C VAL A 36 -10.32 16.63 -32.28
N LEU A 37 -10.61 15.74 -33.22
CA LEU A 37 -11.39 14.52 -32.96
C LEU A 37 -10.58 13.27 -33.29
N SER A 38 -10.56 12.32 -32.35
CA SER A 38 -10.06 10.96 -32.60
C SER A 38 -11.08 10.11 -33.36
N ALA A 39 -10.66 8.94 -33.86
CA ALA A 39 -11.57 7.92 -34.34
C ALA A 39 -12.54 7.46 -33.23
N PHE A 40 -13.67 6.87 -33.60
CA PHE A 40 -14.55 6.22 -32.64
C PHE A 40 -13.82 5.09 -31.89
N HIS A 41 -14.24 4.83 -30.65
CA HIS A 41 -13.57 3.87 -29.79
C HIS A 41 -13.44 2.48 -30.46
N GLY A 42 -12.23 1.92 -30.50
CA GLY A 42 -11.95 0.62 -31.10
C GLY A 42 -11.77 0.61 -32.62
N THR A 43 -12.08 1.69 -33.35
CA THR A 43 -11.97 1.74 -34.81
C THR A 43 -10.52 1.64 -35.29
N THR A 44 -9.57 2.32 -34.65
CA THR A 44 -8.15 2.27 -35.06
C THR A 44 -7.58 0.85 -34.96
N ASP A 45 -7.89 0.12 -33.88
CA ASP A 45 -7.44 -1.27 -33.71
C ASP A 45 -8.10 -2.18 -34.76
N ALA A 46 -9.39 -1.99 -35.03
CA ALA A 46 -10.09 -2.72 -36.09
C ALA A 46 -9.48 -2.47 -37.47
N LEU A 47 -9.04 -1.24 -37.77
CA LEU A 47 -8.34 -0.90 -39.02
C LEU A 47 -6.96 -1.57 -39.14
N ILE A 48 -6.21 -1.66 -38.04
CA ILE A 48 -4.93 -2.40 -38.01
C ILE A 48 -5.19 -3.89 -38.30
N ASP A 49 -6.17 -4.48 -37.63
CA ASP A 49 -6.54 -5.88 -37.81
C ASP A 49 -6.99 -6.15 -39.25
N THR A 50 -7.82 -5.26 -39.82
CA THR A 50 -8.28 -5.34 -41.22
C THR A 50 -7.10 -5.39 -42.19
N GLY A 51 -6.12 -4.48 -42.02
CA GLY A 51 -4.92 -4.47 -42.86
C GLY A 51 -4.10 -5.76 -42.73
N ARG A 52 -3.96 -6.31 -41.52
CA ARG A 52 -3.22 -7.56 -41.25
C ARG A 52 -3.92 -8.79 -41.82
N LEU A 53 -5.25 -8.87 -41.73
CA LEU A 53 -6.04 -9.94 -42.33
C LEU A 53 -5.88 -9.93 -43.86
N ALA A 54 -5.93 -8.74 -44.47
CA ALA A 54 -5.68 -8.58 -45.89
C ALA A 54 -4.24 -8.99 -46.26
N GLU A 55 -3.23 -8.70 -45.42
CA GLU A 55 -1.84 -9.10 -45.64
C GLU A 55 -1.64 -10.63 -45.61
N SER A 56 -2.21 -11.32 -44.62
CA SER A 56 -2.25 -12.79 -44.60
C SER A 56 -3.14 -13.37 -45.70
N GLY A 57 -3.85 -12.47 -46.38
CA GLY A 57 -4.99 -12.62 -47.25
C GLY A 57 -5.98 -13.71 -46.89
N ASP A 58 -6.49 -13.50 -45.69
CA ASP A 58 -7.73 -13.99 -45.17
C ASP A 58 -8.85 -13.05 -45.64
N ASP A 59 -9.90 -13.59 -46.28
CA ASP A 59 -11.05 -12.81 -46.74
C ASP A 59 -11.88 -12.23 -45.57
N GLY A 60 -11.60 -12.64 -44.33
CA GLY A 60 -12.19 -12.09 -43.10
C GLY A 60 -11.96 -10.59 -42.90
N PHE A 61 -11.08 -9.94 -43.67
CA PHE A 61 -10.97 -8.48 -43.67
C PHE A 61 -12.28 -7.80 -44.13
N ILE A 62 -13.07 -8.44 -45.00
CA ILE A 62 -14.36 -7.91 -45.48
C ILE A 62 -15.37 -7.88 -44.32
N GLU A 63 -15.42 -8.95 -43.52
CA GLU A 63 -16.28 -9.00 -42.33
C GLU A 63 -15.90 -7.88 -41.36
N ARG A 64 -14.59 -7.62 -41.18
CA ARG A 64 -14.10 -6.54 -40.34
C ARG A 64 -14.46 -5.14 -40.87
N ILE A 65 -14.42 -4.93 -42.19
CA ILE A 65 -14.88 -3.68 -42.81
C ILE A 65 -16.39 -3.49 -42.59
N ASN A 66 -17.19 -4.54 -42.77
CA ASN A 66 -18.63 -4.50 -42.53
C ASN A 66 -18.95 -4.20 -41.05
N GLU A 67 -18.16 -4.70 -40.10
CA GLU A 67 -18.27 -4.32 -38.69
C GLU A 67 -17.98 -2.83 -38.47
N ILE A 68 -16.92 -2.31 -39.10
CA ILE A 68 -16.56 -0.89 -39.03
C ILE A 68 -17.69 -0.02 -39.61
N GLU A 69 -18.17 -0.35 -40.80
CA GLU A 69 -19.28 0.35 -41.46
C GLU A 69 -20.54 0.34 -40.60
N LYS A 70 -20.94 -0.85 -40.12
CA LYS A 70 -22.09 -1.02 -39.23
C LYS A 70 -21.99 -0.13 -37.99
N ASN A 71 -20.82 -0.10 -37.34
CA ASN A 71 -20.62 0.74 -36.16
C ASN A 71 -20.80 2.24 -36.47
N HIS A 72 -20.28 2.73 -37.61
CA HIS A 72 -20.46 4.12 -38.01
C HIS A 72 -21.93 4.43 -38.36
N ASN A 73 -22.61 3.51 -39.05
CA ASN A 73 -24.03 3.64 -39.39
C ASN A 73 -24.91 3.64 -38.14
N GLU A 74 -24.62 2.81 -37.14
CA GLU A 74 -25.33 2.84 -35.84
C GLU A 74 -25.15 4.18 -35.13
N VAL A 75 -23.94 4.75 -35.14
CA VAL A 75 -23.70 6.10 -34.60
C VAL A 75 -24.46 7.16 -35.37
N MET A 76 -24.44 7.12 -36.71
CA MET A 76 -25.18 8.06 -37.55
C MET A 76 -26.68 7.97 -37.31
N LEU A 77 -27.27 6.77 -37.25
CA LEU A 77 -28.68 6.57 -36.94
C LEU A 77 -29.05 7.10 -35.55
N GLY A 78 -28.15 6.93 -34.57
CA GLY A 78 -28.34 7.48 -33.23
C GLY A 78 -28.29 9.02 -33.17
N LEU A 79 -27.43 9.65 -33.98
CA LEU A 79 -27.28 11.10 -34.04
C LEU A 79 -28.33 11.78 -34.93
N PHE A 80 -28.85 11.06 -35.91
CA PHE A 80 -29.75 11.54 -36.94
C PHE A 80 -30.99 10.63 -37.06
N PRO A 81 -31.83 10.55 -36.01
CA PRO A 81 -32.94 9.59 -35.97
C PRO A 81 -34.05 9.88 -36.99
N GLU A 82 -34.17 11.12 -37.46
CA GLU A 82 -35.22 11.53 -38.41
C GLU A 82 -34.78 11.44 -39.87
N TYR A 83 -33.54 11.82 -40.18
CA TYR A 83 -32.94 11.69 -41.51
C TYR A 83 -31.42 11.81 -41.42
N ILE A 84 -30.68 10.99 -42.16
CA ILE A 84 -29.23 11.17 -42.34
C ILE A 84 -29.02 12.14 -43.52
N PRO A 85 -28.18 13.19 -43.39
CA PRO A 85 -27.87 14.08 -44.51
C PRO A 85 -27.24 13.30 -45.68
N ALA A 86 -27.85 13.34 -46.87
CA ALA A 86 -27.36 12.59 -48.03
C ALA A 86 -25.87 12.84 -48.38
N PRO A 87 -25.32 14.06 -48.30
CA PRO A 87 -23.88 14.28 -48.52
C PRO A 87 -22.97 13.63 -47.47
N LEU A 88 -23.47 13.38 -46.26
CA LEU A 88 -22.75 12.65 -45.23
C LEU A 88 -22.74 11.16 -45.54
N ASP A 89 -23.90 10.62 -45.87
CA ASP A 89 -24.08 9.21 -46.19
C ASP A 89 -23.19 8.79 -47.37
N GLU A 90 -23.23 9.54 -48.47
CA GLU A 90 -22.37 9.34 -49.64
C GLU A 90 -20.87 9.46 -49.30
N PHE A 91 -20.51 10.38 -48.40
CA PHE A 91 -19.13 10.51 -47.94
C PHE A 91 -18.67 9.28 -47.17
N VAL A 92 -19.49 8.74 -46.27
CA VAL A 92 -19.14 7.54 -45.49
C VAL A 92 -19.07 6.32 -46.39
N GLU A 93 -20.06 6.09 -47.25
CA GLU A 93 -20.08 4.96 -48.20
C GLU A 93 -18.84 4.99 -49.12
N SER A 94 -18.54 6.15 -49.73
CA SER A 94 -17.38 6.27 -50.63
C SER A 94 -16.05 6.05 -49.90
N THR A 95 -15.96 6.47 -48.64
CA THR A 95 -14.77 6.30 -47.79
C THR A 95 -14.60 4.83 -47.38
N ILE A 96 -15.68 4.12 -47.06
CA ILE A 96 -15.65 2.67 -46.78
C ILE A 96 -15.26 1.88 -48.04
N ALA A 97 -15.81 2.24 -49.20
CA ALA A 97 -15.46 1.61 -50.47
C ALA A 97 -13.98 1.82 -50.85
N GLU A 98 -13.40 2.99 -50.53
CA GLU A 98 -11.97 3.23 -50.72
C GLU A 98 -11.12 2.34 -49.80
N LEU A 99 -11.50 2.20 -48.53
CA LEU A 99 -10.84 1.29 -47.58
C LEU A 99 -10.85 -0.16 -48.10
N GLU A 100 -12.01 -0.65 -48.54
CA GLU A 100 -12.16 -1.98 -49.13
C GLU A 100 -11.25 -2.16 -50.34
N SER A 101 -11.24 -1.20 -51.27
CA SER A 101 -10.38 -1.24 -52.46
C SER A 101 -8.88 -1.31 -52.11
N ILE A 102 -8.45 -0.57 -51.09
CA ILE A 102 -7.05 -0.63 -50.61
C ILE A 102 -6.74 -2.02 -50.04
N CYS A 103 -7.62 -2.55 -49.20
CA CYS A 103 -7.46 -3.88 -48.59
C CYS A 103 -7.49 -5.00 -49.64
N GLU A 104 -8.33 -4.92 -50.67
CA GLU A 104 -8.26 -5.83 -51.82
C GLU A 104 -6.91 -5.76 -52.55
N GLY A 105 -6.35 -4.56 -52.69
CA GLY A 105 -5.01 -4.37 -53.24
C GLY A 105 -3.94 -5.09 -52.41
N VAL A 106 -3.99 -4.92 -51.08
CA VAL A 106 -3.11 -5.61 -50.12
C VAL A 106 -3.30 -7.13 -50.21
N LEU A 107 -4.53 -7.62 -50.28
CA LEU A 107 -4.87 -9.04 -50.45
C LEU A 107 -4.23 -9.66 -51.69
N ARG A 108 -4.27 -8.95 -52.82
CA ARG A 108 -3.72 -9.43 -54.10
C ARG A 108 -2.20 -9.45 -54.10
N ILE A 109 -1.57 -8.50 -53.42
CA ILE A 109 -0.10 -8.36 -53.38
C ILE A 109 0.51 -9.20 -52.23
N ARG A 110 -0.27 -9.49 -51.18
CA ARG A 110 0.16 -10.16 -49.93
C ARG A 110 1.28 -9.40 -49.21
N GLU A 111 1.23 -8.08 -49.28
CA GLU A 111 2.22 -7.19 -48.67
C GLU A 111 1.53 -5.93 -48.14
N LEU A 112 1.70 -5.64 -46.84
CA LEU A 112 1.25 -4.41 -46.23
C LEU A 112 2.43 -3.51 -45.87
N SER A 113 2.75 -2.58 -46.78
CA SER A 113 3.74 -1.56 -46.47
C SER A 113 3.27 -0.64 -45.35
N LYS A 114 4.20 -0.11 -44.54
CA LYS A 114 3.87 0.88 -43.48
C LYS A 114 3.09 2.07 -44.03
N LYS A 115 3.45 2.53 -45.23
CA LYS A 115 2.76 3.62 -45.94
C LYS A 115 1.29 3.28 -46.22
N THR A 116 1.01 2.06 -46.68
CA THR A 116 -0.36 1.60 -46.95
C THR A 116 -1.16 1.50 -45.65
N LEU A 117 -0.55 0.97 -44.59
CA LEU A 117 -1.17 0.90 -43.27
C LEU A 117 -1.54 2.30 -42.75
N GLU A 118 -0.68 3.31 -42.87
CA GLU A 118 -1.02 4.68 -42.45
C GLU A 118 -2.19 5.28 -43.22
N ARG A 119 -2.33 4.93 -44.51
CA ARG A 119 -3.52 5.30 -45.28
C ARG A 119 -4.78 4.61 -44.72
N ILE A 120 -4.72 3.30 -44.45
CA ILE A 120 -5.83 2.54 -43.83
C ILE A 120 -6.21 3.12 -42.46
N LEU A 121 -5.23 3.53 -41.65
CA LEU A 121 -5.52 4.07 -40.33
C LEU A 121 -6.21 5.43 -40.38
N SER A 122 -5.93 6.25 -41.39
CA SER A 122 -6.50 7.60 -41.49
C SER A 122 -8.02 7.65 -41.64
N PHE A 123 -8.64 6.56 -42.08
CA PHE A 123 -10.09 6.46 -42.27
C PHE A 123 -10.85 6.72 -40.96
N GLY A 124 -10.31 6.26 -39.82
CA GLY A 124 -10.97 6.40 -38.52
C GLY A 124 -11.30 7.85 -38.17
N GLU A 125 -10.28 8.71 -38.11
CA GLU A 125 -10.44 10.12 -37.76
C GLU A 125 -11.15 10.94 -38.86
N ILE A 126 -10.96 10.59 -40.14
CA ILE A 126 -11.64 11.27 -41.25
C ILE A 126 -13.15 11.11 -41.13
N VAL A 127 -13.63 9.87 -40.95
CA VAL A 127 -15.06 9.57 -40.88
C VAL A 127 -15.66 10.12 -39.59
N SER A 128 -15.03 9.88 -38.43
CA SER A 128 -15.57 10.34 -37.14
C SER A 128 -15.70 11.86 -37.09
N SER A 129 -14.67 12.59 -37.53
CA SER A 129 -14.66 14.06 -37.49
C SER A 129 -15.67 14.68 -38.47
N LYS A 130 -15.92 14.03 -39.60
CA LYS A 130 -16.91 14.47 -40.58
C LYS A 130 -18.34 14.27 -40.07
N ILE A 131 -18.66 13.11 -39.48
CA ILE A 131 -19.97 12.84 -38.86
C ILE A 131 -20.27 13.88 -37.78
N ILE A 132 -19.31 14.16 -36.88
CA ILE A 132 -19.48 15.11 -35.79
C ILE A 132 -19.62 16.55 -36.32
N SER A 133 -18.89 16.93 -37.37
CA SER A 133 -19.04 18.22 -38.04
C SER A 133 -20.44 18.44 -38.62
N GLU A 134 -21.04 17.42 -39.24
CA GLU A 134 -22.42 17.50 -39.72
C GLU A 134 -23.41 17.58 -38.56
N LYS A 135 -23.17 16.84 -37.47
CA LYS A 135 -24.04 16.91 -36.29
C LYS A 135 -24.00 18.28 -35.61
N LEU A 136 -22.84 18.93 -35.59
CA LEU A 136 -22.72 20.34 -35.15
C LEU A 136 -23.58 21.26 -36.02
N ARG A 137 -23.57 21.09 -37.35
CA ARG A 137 -24.43 21.87 -38.27
C ARG A 137 -25.91 21.63 -38.01
N ASP A 138 -26.32 20.38 -37.84
CA ASP A 138 -27.69 19.99 -37.50
C ASP A 138 -28.15 20.60 -36.17
N ALA A 139 -27.26 20.69 -35.18
CA ALA A 139 -27.50 21.37 -33.90
C ALA A 139 -27.47 22.92 -33.99
N GLY A 140 -27.34 23.50 -35.18
CA GLY A 140 -27.31 24.95 -35.41
C GLY A 140 -25.98 25.62 -35.10
N ILE A 141 -24.89 24.85 -34.97
CA ILE A 141 -23.54 25.36 -34.69
C ILE A 141 -22.75 25.40 -36.02
N ASP A 142 -22.59 26.60 -36.56
CA ASP A 142 -21.76 26.81 -37.76
C ASP A 142 -20.31 26.37 -37.51
N ASN A 143 -19.80 25.55 -38.42
CA ASN A 143 -18.45 25.02 -38.33
C ASN A 143 -17.86 24.69 -39.70
N GLN A 144 -16.53 24.77 -39.78
CA GLN A 144 -15.76 24.36 -40.95
C GLN A 144 -14.95 23.11 -40.63
N TRP A 145 -15.23 22.01 -41.33
CA TRP A 145 -14.39 20.82 -41.30
C TRP A 145 -13.18 21.00 -42.23
N LYS A 146 -12.00 20.66 -41.75
CA LYS A 146 -10.75 20.77 -42.51
C LYS A 146 -9.88 19.54 -42.28
N ASP A 147 -9.47 18.90 -43.37
CA ASP A 147 -8.57 17.74 -43.31
C ASP A 147 -7.18 18.16 -42.80
N ALA A 148 -6.72 17.54 -41.71
CA ALA A 148 -5.42 17.84 -41.09
C ALA A 148 -4.24 17.54 -42.03
N ARG A 149 -4.40 16.62 -42.98
CA ARG A 149 -3.38 16.30 -44.00
C ARG A 149 -3.09 17.49 -44.91
N GLU A 150 -4.01 18.43 -45.06
CA GLU A 150 -3.75 19.63 -45.86
C GLU A 150 -2.84 20.64 -45.13
N LEU A 151 -2.81 20.57 -43.80
CA LEU A 151 -2.18 21.55 -42.92
C LEU A 151 -0.89 21.04 -42.26
N ILE A 152 -0.85 19.79 -41.82
CA ILE A 152 0.28 19.19 -41.11
C ILE A 152 1.19 18.47 -42.10
N VAL A 153 2.45 18.89 -42.13
CA VAL A 153 3.50 18.32 -42.99
C VAL A 153 4.50 17.55 -42.14
N THR A 154 4.84 16.33 -42.58
CA THR A 154 5.80 15.45 -41.90
C THR A 154 6.90 14.97 -42.85
N ASP A 155 7.90 14.30 -42.27
CA ASP A 155 8.77 13.39 -43.02
C ASP A 155 8.04 12.09 -43.41
N SER A 156 8.73 11.19 -44.11
CA SER A 156 8.22 9.88 -44.53
C SER A 156 8.60 8.74 -43.57
N SER A 157 8.84 9.05 -42.29
CA SER A 157 9.07 8.06 -41.23
C SER A 157 7.74 7.42 -40.79
N TYR A 158 7.12 6.62 -41.68
CA TYR A 158 5.80 6.02 -41.45
C TYR A 158 5.74 5.24 -40.12
N GLY A 159 4.75 5.55 -39.30
CA GLY A 159 4.43 5.03 -37.96
C GLY A 159 4.80 5.98 -36.81
N HIS A 160 5.71 6.93 -37.05
CA HIS A 160 6.19 7.91 -36.07
C HIS A 160 6.74 9.15 -36.79
N ALA A 161 5.96 9.68 -37.74
CA ALA A 161 6.46 10.71 -38.66
C ALA A 161 6.84 12.00 -37.91
N GLY A 162 8.03 12.53 -38.21
CA GLY A 162 8.52 13.79 -37.67
C GLY A 162 7.81 14.96 -38.31
N VAL A 163 7.21 15.85 -37.50
CA VAL A 163 6.47 17.02 -38.02
C VAL A 163 7.43 18.15 -38.36
N ASP A 164 7.30 18.71 -39.56
CA ASP A 164 7.89 19.99 -39.92
C ASP A 164 7.03 21.11 -39.32
N LEU A 165 7.39 21.51 -38.10
CA LEU A 165 6.64 22.50 -37.33
C LEU A 165 6.62 23.87 -38.01
N GLU A 166 7.67 24.26 -38.73
CA GLU A 166 7.74 25.59 -39.35
C GLU A 166 6.71 25.71 -40.47
N SER A 167 6.72 24.76 -41.42
CA SER A 167 5.78 24.78 -42.54
C SER A 167 4.35 24.48 -42.08
N THR A 168 4.18 23.59 -41.11
CA THR A 168 2.86 23.28 -40.51
C THR A 168 2.25 24.50 -39.84
N TYR A 169 3.02 25.23 -39.01
CA TYR A 169 2.51 26.43 -38.34
C TYR A 169 2.14 27.55 -39.32
N ALA A 170 2.92 27.72 -40.39
CA ALA A 170 2.60 28.69 -41.43
C ALA A 170 1.25 28.39 -42.11
N ARG A 171 1.05 27.13 -42.52
CA ARG A 171 -0.19 26.66 -43.17
C ARG A 171 -1.41 26.77 -42.26
N ILE A 172 -1.27 26.37 -40.99
CA ILE A 172 -2.35 26.49 -40.02
C ILE A 172 -2.73 27.96 -39.82
N ARG A 173 -1.76 28.86 -39.62
CA ARG A 173 -2.05 30.30 -39.46
C ARG A 173 -2.73 30.91 -40.68
N GLU A 174 -2.26 30.59 -41.88
CA GLU A 174 -2.87 31.05 -43.14
C GLU A 174 -4.33 30.58 -43.24
N PHE A 175 -4.60 29.31 -42.95
CA PHE A 175 -5.95 28.76 -42.92
C PHE A 175 -6.84 29.46 -41.88
N LEU A 176 -6.34 29.67 -40.66
CA LEU A 176 -7.09 30.33 -39.59
C LEU A 176 -7.46 31.77 -39.93
N VAL A 177 -6.60 32.48 -40.68
CA VAL A 177 -6.90 33.84 -41.18
C VAL A 177 -7.97 33.81 -42.27
N SER A 178 -7.94 32.80 -43.16
CA SER A 178 -8.89 32.67 -44.27
C SER A 178 -10.28 32.17 -43.87
N SER A 179 -10.39 31.48 -42.74
CA SER A 179 -11.64 30.89 -42.25
C SER A 179 -12.44 31.91 -41.45
N GLU A 180 -13.72 32.09 -41.78
CA GLU A 180 -14.66 32.93 -41.02
C GLU A 180 -15.43 32.15 -39.94
N SER A 181 -15.38 30.81 -39.96
CA SER A 181 -16.14 29.97 -39.03
C SER A 181 -15.63 30.08 -37.60
N ARG A 182 -16.59 30.13 -36.67
CA ARG A 182 -16.32 30.16 -35.22
C ARG A 182 -15.79 28.83 -34.68
N VAL A 183 -16.22 27.72 -35.26
CA VAL A 183 -15.77 26.37 -34.91
C VAL A 183 -15.04 25.77 -36.09
N ILE A 184 -13.82 25.29 -35.85
CA ILE A 184 -13.03 24.55 -36.84
C ILE A 184 -12.90 23.11 -36.36
N VAL A 185 -13.32 22.16 -37.18
CA VAL A 185 -13.24 20.73 -36.85
C VAL A 185 -12.12 20.10 -37.68
N VAL A 186 -11.18 19.43 -37.03
CA VAL A 186 -10.07 18.73 -37.69
C VAL A 186 -9.95 17.28 -37.20
N PRO A 187 -9.68 16.32 -38.11
CA PRO A 187 -9.30 14.96 -37.70
C PRO A 187 -7.95 14.99 -36.98
N GLY A 188 -7.86 14.30 -35.84
CA GLY A 188 -6.59 14.09 -35.14
C GLY A 188 -5.69 13.08 -35.83
N PHE A 189 -4.49 12.83 -35.28
CA PHE A 189 -3.60 11.70 -35.61
C PHE A 189 -2.99 11.66 -37.02
N ILE A 190 -3.62 12.27 -38.02
CA ILE A 190 -3.26 12.17 -39.44
C ILE A 190 -2.53 13.42 -39.95
N ALA A 191 -1.62 13.21 -40.88
CA ALA A 191 -0.84 14.27 -41.55
C ALA A 191 -0.46 13.82 -42.97
N ARG A 192 0.37 14.61 -43.67
CA ARG A 192 0.97 14.17 -44.94
C ARG A 192 2.47 14.41 -44.99
N ASP A 193 3.16 13.57 -45.75
CA ASP A 193 4.53 13.85 -46.17
C ASP A 193 4.60 14.89 -47.31
N ALA A 194 5.81 15.34 -47.63
CA ALA A 194 6.05 16.30 -48.71
C ALA A 194 5.61 15.79 -50.11
N ALA A 195 5.48 14.47 -50.29
CA ALA A 195 4.99 13.86 -51.53
C ALA A 195 3.46 13.76 -51.58
N GLY A 196 2.76 14.20 -50.53
CA GLY A 196 1.30 14.14 -50.43
C GLY A 196 0.76 12.80 -49.95
N SER A 197 1.61 11.89 -49.47
CA SER A 197 1.17 10.61 -48.91
C SER A 197 0.69 10.81 -47.49
N THR A 198 -0.41 10.14 -47.10
CA THR A 198 -0.89 10.12 -45.72
C THR A 198 0.20 9.58 -44.78
N THR A 199 0.39 10.28 -43.67
CA THR A 199 1.21 9.83 -42.55
C THR A 199 0.42 9.86 -41.23
N THR A 200 0.90 9.13 -40.23
CA THR A 200 0.36 9.19 -38.86
C THR A 200 1.39 9.70 -37.87
N LEU A 201 0.89 10.35 -36.82
CA LEU A 201 1.69 10.98 -35.77
C LEU A 201 2.09 10.00 -34.65
N GLY A 202 1.80 8.71 -34.81
CA GLY A 202 2.11 7.68 -33.83
C GLY A 202 1.26 7.75 -32.55
N ARG A 203 1.78 7.19 -31.47
CA ARG A 203 1.05 7.04 -30.19
C ARG A 203 0.62 8.40 -29.63
N GLY A 204 -0.66 8.52 -29.28
CA GLY A 204 -1.22 9.78 -28.78
C GLY A 204 -1.33 10.87 -29.85
N GLY A 205 -1.27 10.51 -31.14
CA GLY A 205 -1.18 11.48 -32.22
C GLY A 205 -2.34 12.47 -32.31
N SER A 206 -3.54 12.12 -31.82
CA SER A 206 -4.64 13.11 -31.70
C SER A 206 -4.34 14.20 -30.66
N ASP A 207 -3.74 13.85 -29.52
CA ASP A 207 -3.29 14.84 -28.53
C ASP A 207 -2.19 15.72 -29.13
N TYR A 208 -1.30 15.11 -29.92
CA TYR A 208 -0.23 15.84 -30.60
C TYR A 208 -0.78 16.80 -31.65
N THR A 209 -1.78 16.39 -32.44
CA THR A 209 -2.53 17.29 -33.34
C THR A 209 -3.09 18.48 -32.55
N GLY A 210 -3.76 18.24 -31.42
CA GLY A 210 -4.26 19.30 -30.54
C GLY A 210 -3.16 20.28 -30.11
N ALA A 211 -2.01 19.76 -29.67
CA ALA A 211 -0.88 20.60 -29.28
C ALA A 211 -0.27 21.38 -30.44
N ILE A 212 -0.19 20.80 -31.64
CA ILE A 212 0.30 21.48 -32.86
C ILE A 212 -0.62 22.64 -33.21
N PHE A 213 -1.93 22.42 -33.25
CA PHE A 213 -2.90 23.48 -33.54
C PHE A 213 -2.91 24.58 -32.47
N ALA A 214 -2.83 24.21 -31.19
CA ALA A 214 -2.75 25.17 -30.09
C ALA A 214 -1.49 26.05 -30.20
N ALA A 215 -0.33 25.44 -30.45
CA ALA A 215 0.93 26.16 -30.61
C ALA A 215 0.96 27.03 -31.89
N ALA A 216 0.36 26.58 -32.99
CA ALA A 216 0.29 27.32 -34.25
C ALA A 216 -0.64 28.55 -34.15
N ALA A 217 -1.75 28.40 -33.44
CA ALA A 217 -2.75 29.44 -33.23
C ALA A 217 -2.40 30.42 -32.10
N ASP A 218 -1.30 30.19 -31.38
CA ASP A 218 -0.98 30.86 -30.11
C ASP A 218 -2.22 30.88 -29.17
N ALA A 219 -2.84 29.70 -29.05
CA ALA A 219 -4.07 29.50 -28.29
C ALA A 219 -3.87 29.82 -26.81
N GLU A 220 -4.96 30.21 -26.14
CA GLU A 220 -4.95 30.49 -24.70
C GLU A 220 -4.77 29.21 -23.89
N ILE A 221 -5.37 28.11 -24.34
CA ILE A 221 -5.39 26.83 -23.63
C ILE A 221 -5.66 25.67 -24.60
N LEU A 222 -5.05 24.52 -24.32
CA LEU A 222 -5.41 23.24 -24.92
C LEU A 222 -6.22 22.41 -23.91
N GLU A 223 -7.49 22.16 -24.19
CA GLU A 223 -8.31 21.23 -23.41
C GLU A 223 -8.21 19.82 -24.00
N ILE A 224 -7.86 18.84 -23.16
CA ILE A 224 -7.89 17.41 -23.50
C ILE A 224 -9.06 16.79 -22.76
N TRP A 225 -10.10 16.45 -23.52
CA TRP A 225 -11.32 15.83 -23.05
C TRP A 225 -11.22 14.31 -23.16
N THR A 226 -11.30 13.64 -22.02
CA THR A 226 -11.14 12.19 -21.84
C THR A 226 -12.22 11.63 -20.91
N ASP A 227 -12.08 10.37 -20.50
CA ASP A 227 -12.95 9.63 -19.57
C ASP A 227 -12.58 9.79 -18.08
N VAL A 228 -11.54 10.55 -17.76
CA VAL A 228 -11.07 10.81 -16.39
C VAL A 228 -11.12 12.29 -16.04
N SER A 229 -11.46 12.59 -14.79
CA SER A 229 -11.55 13.94 -14.23
C SER A 229 -10.19 14.48 -13.81
N GLY A 230 -9.21 14.42 -14.71
CA GLY A 230 -7.84 14.88 -14.48
C GLY A 230 -6.91 13.81 -13.90
N MET A 231 -5.79 14.26 -13.33
CA MET A 231 -4.77 13.45 -12.69
C MET A 231 -5.05 13.29 -11.19
N MET A 232 -4.74 12.12 -10.66
CA MET A 232 -4.96 11.76 -9.26
C MET A 232 -3.64 11.62 -8.52
N SER A 233 -3.66 11.84 -7.19
CA SER A 233 -2.49 11.69 -6.32
C SER A 233 -1.94 10.26 -6.24
N ALA A 234 -2.76 9.27 -6.57
CA ALA A 234 -2.40 7.86 -6.67
C ALA A 234 -3.43 7.13 -7.54
N ASP A 235 -3.18 5.87 -7.91
CA ASP A 235 -4.15 5.05 -8.63
C ASP A 235 -5.41 4.76 -7.76
N PRO A 236 -6.62 5.16 -8.21
CA PRO A 236 -7.87 4.92 -7.48
C PRO A 236 -8.18 3.43 -7.23
N ARG A 237 -7.58 2.52 -7.99
CA ARG A 237 -7.73 1.06 -7.81
C ARG A 237 -6.94 0.53 -6.61
N PHE A 238 -5.91 1.26 -6.20
CA PHE A 238 -5.10 0.93 -5.02
C PHE A 238 -5.52 1.72 -3.80
N VAL A 239 -5.83 3.01 -3.95
CA VAL A 239 -6.18 3.93 -2.87
C VAL A 239 -7.60 4.44 -3.06
N ARG A 240 -8.44 4.36 -2.03
CA ARG A 240 -9.84 4.81 -2.13
C ARG A 240 -10.01 6.32 -1.99
N ASN A 241 -9.26 6.93 -1.07
CA ASN A 241 -9.34 8.36 -0.78
C ASN A 241 -8.28 9.13 -1.57
N VAL A 242 -8.23 8.91 -2.89
CA VAL A 242 -7.33 9.66 -3.78
C VAL A 242 -7.72 11.13 -3.81
N ARG A 243 -6.73 12.01 -3.86
CA ARG A 243 -6.94 13.45 -4.06
C ARG A 243 -6.75 13.77 -5.53
N GLN A 244 -7.69 14.53 -6.09
CA GLN A 244 -7.51 15.10 -7.43
C GLN A 244 -6.41 16.16 -7.38
N ILE A 245 -5.56 16.20 -8.41
CA ILE A 245 -4.51 17.21 -8.54
C ILE A 245 -5.09 18.37 -9.36
N PRO A 246 -5.41 19.53 -8.76
CA PRO A 246 -6.05 20.62 -9.50
C PRO A 246 -5.07 21.29 -10.46
N ASN A 247 -3.83 21.52 -10.02
CA ASN A 247 -2.79 22.19 -10.79
C ASN A 247 -1.46 21.44 -10.66
N ILE A 248 -0.72 21.32 -11.75
CA ILE A 248 0.58 20.64 -11.82
C ILE A 248 1.46 21.28 -12.89
N ASN A 249 2.78 21.25 -12.76
CA ASN A 249 3.63 21.74 -13.83
C ASN A 249 3.90 20.66 -14.91
N TYR A 250 4.31 21.05 -16.12
CA TYR A 250 4.58 20.09 -17.20
C TYR A 250 5.55 18.99 -16.80
N ARG A 251 6.62 19.32 -16.06
CA ARG A 251 7.67 18.34 -15.71
C ARG A 251 7.14 17.31 -14.73
N GLU A 252 6.40 17.72 -13.70
CA GLU A 252 5.74 16.83 -12.75
C GLU A 252 4.70 15.93 -13.45
N ALA A 253 3.88 16.49 -14.34
CA ALA A 253 2.89 15.73 -15.09
C ALA A 253 3.56 14.67 -15.99
N MET A 254 4.66 15.04 -16.65
CA MET A 254 5.44 14.12 -17.48
C MET A 254 6.02 12.96 -16.67
N GLU A 255 6.60 13.24 -15.49
CA GLU A 255 7.16 12.22 -14.60
C GLU A 255 6.06 11.27 -14.08
N LEU A 256 4.92 11.80 -13.62
CA LEU A 256 3.79 10.98 -13.17
C LEU A 256 3.28 10.06 -14.29
N SER A 257 3.13 10.60 -15.51
CA SER A 257 2.65 9.82 -16.65
C SER A 257 3.67 8.81 -17.16
N HIS A 258 4.96 9.13 -17.09
CA HIS A 258 6.02 8.17 -17.40
C HIS A 258 5.95 6.94 -16.48
N PHE A 259 5.73 7.16 -15.18
CA PHE A 259 5.69 6.10 -14.16
C PHE A 259 4.32 5.47 -13.90
N GLY A 260 3.36 5.60 -14.83
CA GLY A 260 2.13 4.79 -14.83
C GLY A 260 0.81 5.56 -14.76
N ALA A 261 0.83 6.87 -14.44
CA ALA A 261 -0.38 7.71 -14.48
C ALA A 261 -0.70 8.14 -15.93
N LYS A 262 -1.13 7.19 -16.77
CA LYS A 262 -1.29 7.28 -18.24
C LYS A 262 -2.38 8.25 -18.71
N VAL A 263 -2.32 9.51 -18.29
CA VAL A 263 -3.25 10.58 -18.68
C VAL A 263 -2.71 11.39 -19.85
N ILE A 264 -1.40 11.67 -19.87
CA ILE A 264 -0.73 12.35 -20.99
C ILE A 264 0.40 11.47 -21.55
N TYR A 265 0.71 11.68 -22.82
CA TYR A 265 1.92 11.12 -23.43
C TYR A 265 2.94 12.25 -23.63
N PRO A 266 4.07 12.30 -22.89
CA PRO A 266 4.96 13.45 -22.86
C PRO A 266 5.41 14.04 -24.22
N PRO A 267 5.67 13.24 -25.27
CA PRO A 267 6.04 13.77 -26.57
C PRO A 267 4.94 14.62 -27.23
N THR A 268 3.66 14.36 -26.93
CA THR A 268 2.53 15.01 -27.60
C THR A 268 2.30 16.44 -27.14
N ILE A 269 2.72 16.78 -25.92
CA ILE A 269 2.53 18.11 -25.33
C ILE A 269 3.75 19.04 -25.54
N GLN A 270 4.81 18.58 -26.22
CA GLN A 270 6.01 19.39 -26.48
C GLN A 270 5.71 20.74 -27.18
N PRO A 271 4.83 20.83 -28.19
CA PRO A 271 4.52 22.11 -28.86
C PRO A 271 3.98 23.17 -27.90
N VAL A 272 3.01 22.79 -27.07
CA VAL A 272 2.38 23.70 -26.11
C VAL A 272 3.31 24.01 -24.94
N MET A 273 4.14 23.05 -24.51
CA MET A 273 5.18 23.29 -23.51
C MET A 273 6.22 24.32 -23.98
N ALA A 274 6.67 24.22 -25.24
CA ALA A 274 7.63 25.18 -25.82
C ALA A 274 7.05 26.60 -25.90
N LYS A 275 5.74 26.71 -26.16
CA LYS A 275 4.99 27.97 -26.20
C LYS A 275 4.46 28.43 -24.84
N ARG A 276 4.60 27.61 -23.79
CA ARG A 276 4.03 27.82 -22.45
C ARG A 276 2.50 27.98 -22.46
N ILE A 277 1.80 27.25 -23.33
CA ILE A 277 0.33 27.25 -23.45
C ILE A 277 -0.27 26.18 -22.52
N PRO A 278 -1.03 26.55 -21.49
CA PRO A 278 -1.61 25.60 -20.53
C PRO A 278 -2.37 24.45 -21.18
N VAL A 279 -2.31 23.28 -20.54
CA VAL A 279 -3.08 22.09 -20.95
C VAL A 279 -4.07 21.71 -19.85
N TRP A 280 -5.35 21.60 -20.16
CA TRP A 280 -6.38 21.24 -19.19
C TRP A 280 -6.96 19.86 -19.47
N ILE A 281 -6.72 18.91 -18.57
CA ILE A 281 -7.32 17.57 -18.65
C ILE A 281 -8.73 17.62 -18.04
N LYS A 282 -9.75 17.26 -18.83
CA LYS A 282 -11.17 17.35 -18.45
C LYS A 282 -11.92 16.06 -18.78
N ASN A 283 -13.05 15.84 -18.11
CA ASN A 283 -13.88 14.65 -18.29
C ASN A 283 -15.12 14.94 -19.15
N THR A 284 -15.26 14.27 -20.29
CA THR A 284 -16.44 14.39 -21.15
C THR A 284 -17.72 13.90 -20.47
N PHE A 285 -17.61 12.93 -19.58
CA PHE A 285 -18.75 12.33 -18.87
C PHE A 285 -19.15 13.11 -17.61
N ALA A 286 -18.24 13.94 -17.09
CA ALA A 286 -18.46 14.85 -15.97
C ALA A 286 -17.85 16.24 -16.26
N PRO A 287 -18.45 17.04 -17.18
CA PRO A 287 -17.83 18.28 -17.67
C PRO A 287 -17.67 19.39 -16.62
N GLU A 288 -18.41 19.28 -15.52
CA GLU A 288 -18.39 20.24 -14.41
C GLU A 288 -17.28 19.91 -13.39
N ASP A 289 -16.62 18.75 -13.49
CA ASP A 289 -15.49 18.42 -12.65
C ASP A 289 -14.31 19.37 -12.93
N PRO A 290 -13.53 19.77 -11.91
CA PRO A 290 -12.49 20.79 -12.08
C PRO A 290 -11.33 20.37 -13.00
N GLY A 291 -11.15 19.07 -13.25
CA GLY A 291 -10.05 18.53 -14.04
C GLY A 291 -8.66 18.80 -13.45
N THR A 292 -7.64 18.80 -14.30
CA THR A 292 -6.26 19.15 -13.93
C THR A 292 -5.68 20.13 -14.93
N LEU A 293 -5.23 21.28 -14.45
CA LEU A 293 -4.52 22.28 -15.24
C LEU A 293 -3.00 22.06 -15.17
N ILE A 294 -2.37 21.94 -16.33
CA ILE A 294 -0.94 21.73 -16.50
C ILE A 294 -0.31 23.02 -17.05
N GLU A 295 0.59 23.62 -16.27
CA GLU A 295 1.19 24.92 -16.59
C GLU A 295 2.73 24.90 -16.53
N ALA A 296 3.37 25.99 -16.99
CA ALA A 296 4.83 26.11 -16.93
C ALA A 296 5.34 26.29 -15.49
N GLU A 297 4.62 27.10 -14.70
CA GLU A 297 4.90 27.39 -13.30
C GLU A 297 3.58 27.32 -12.54
N THR A 298 3.57 26.69 -11.36
CA THR A 298 2.38 26.61 -10.52
C THR A 298 2.45 27.68 -9.44
N ALA A 299 1.39 28.48 -9.30
CA ALA A 299 1.32 29.55 -8.29
C ALA A 299 1.24 29.01 -6.84
N ASP A 300 0.79 27.77 -6.68
CA ASP A 300 0.54 27.15 -5.38
C ASP A 300 1.35 25.85 -5.24
N ALA A 301 2.48 25.95 -4.54
CA ALA A 301 3.40 24.85 -4.27
C ALA A 301 2.95 23.97 -3.08
N GLY A 302 1.63 23.74 -2.93
CA GLY A 302 0.99 23.11 -1.77
C GLY A 302 1.81 22.01 -1.08
N SER A 303 1.72 20.75 -1.56
CA SER A 303 2.52 19.62 -1.05
C SER A 303 3.74 19.36 -1.92
N ILE A 304 4.88 19.07 -1.28
CA ILE A 304 6.15 18.73 -1.95
C ILE A 304 5.99 17.51 -2.87
N VAL A 305 5.15 16.56 -2.48
CA VAL A 305 4.79 15.39 -3.29
C VAL A 305 3.45 15.65 -3.94
N ARG A 306 3.36 15.52 -5.26
CA ARG A 306 2.12 15.70 -6.04
C ARG A 306 1.40 14.39 -6.30
N GLY A 307 2.15 13.31 -6.52
CA GLY A 307 1.55 12.01 -6.72
C GLY A 307 2.50 10.84 -6.53
N ILE A 308 1.89 9.67 -6.43
CA ILE A 308 2.54 8.36 -6.36
C ILE A 308 2.05 7.57 -7.57
N SER A 309 2.95 6.99 -8.33
CA SER A 309 2.62 6.15 -9.47
C SER A 309 3.41 4.85 -9.42
N SER A 310 2.93 3.84 -10.14
CA SER A 310 3.63 2.57 -10.26
C SER A 310 3.53 1.98 -11.67
N ILE A 311 4.56 1.24 -12.06
CA ILE A 311 4.61 0.42 -13.26
C ILE A 311 4.79 -1.03 -12.82
N ASP A 312 3.83 -1.89 -13.16
CA ASP A 312 3.89 -3.32 -12.90
C ASP A 312 4.62 -4.08 -14.04
N GLN A 313 4.88 -5.38 -13.84
CA GLN A 313 5.48 -6.28 -14.83
C GLN A 313 6.88 -5.81 -15.26
N ILE A 314 7.75 -5.63 -14.26
CA ILE A 314 9.14 -5.21 -14.46
C ILE A 314 10.08 -6.39 -14.24
N ALA A 315 11.03 -6.52 -15.16
CA ALA A 315 12.21 -7.35 -14.99
C ALA A 315 13.43 -6.48 -14.71
N VAL A 316 14.27 -6.94 -13.78
CA VAL A 316 15.55 -6.32 -13.44
C VAL A 316 16.67 -7.13 -14.08
N LEU A 317 17.53 -6.43 -14.82
CA LEU A 317 18.73 -6.97 -15.44
C LEU A 317 19.94 -6.49 -14.65
N SER A 318 20.80 -7.40 -14.19
CA SER A 318 22.06 -7.05 -13.55
C SER A 318 23.25 -7.56 -14.38
N LEU A 319 24.07 -6.62 -14.85
CA LEU A 319 25.36 -6.90 -15.48
C LEU A 319 26.46 -6.61 -14.47
N GLU A 320 27.18 -7.65 -14.04
CA GLU A 320 28.19 -7.56 -12.99
C GLU A 320 29.50 -8.21 -13.39
N GLY A 321 30.62 -7.67 -12.91
CA GLY A 321 31.92 -8.27 -13.16
C GLY A 321 33.10 -7.44 -12.65
N SER A 322 34.09 -8.12 -12.07
CA SER A 322 35.35 -7.47 -11.67
C SER A 322 36.14 -6.89 -12.86
N GLY A 323 35.91 -7.41 -14.07
CA GLY A 323 36.49 -6.92 -15.31
C GLY A 323 35.87 -5.63 -15.85
N MET A 324 34.85 -5.06 -15.19
CA MET A 324 34.20 -3.80 -15.61
C MET A 324 34.84 -2.54 -15.00
N VAL A 325 35.56 -2.68 -13.90
CA VAL A 325 36.05 -1.55 -13.08
C VAL A 325 37.02 -0.67 -13.87
N GLY A 326 36.70 0.62 -13.99
CA GLY A 326 37.57 1.61 -14.64
C GLY A 326 37.76 1.39 -16.15
N ILE A 327 36.97 0.50 -16.77
CA ILE A 327 37.01 0.23 -18.20
C ILE A 327 35.75 0.85 -18.85
N PRO A 328 35.90 1.95 -19.60
CA PRO A 328 34.77 2.55 -20.30
C PRO A 328 34.25 1.63 -21.41
N GLY A 329 32.93 1.65 -21.63
CA GLY A 329 32.31 1.04 -22.82
C GLY A 329 31.35 -0.12 -22.55
N PHE A 330 31.36 -0.73 -21.37
CA PHE A 330 30.39 -1.77 -21.00
C PHE A 330 28.95 -1.25 -21.04
N SER A 331 28.70 -0.08 -20.45
CA SER A 331 27.38 0.56 -20.49
C SER A 331 26.91 0.84 -21.93
N LYS A 332 27.79 1.35 -22.80
CA LYS A 332 27.48 1.58 -24.22
C LYS A 332 27.04 0.28 -24.90
N ARG A 333 27.83 -0.80 -24.77
CA ARG A 333 27.54 -2.09 -25.40
C ARG A 333 26.24 -2.70 -24.90
N LEU A 334 25.98 -2.60 -23.58
CA LEU A 334 24.72 -3.05 -22.98
C LEU A 334 23.53 -2.31 -23.59
N PHE A 335 23.53 -0.98 -23.59
CA PHE A 335 22.41 -0.21 -24.14
C PHE A 335 22.28 -0.35 -25.66
N GLU A 336 23.40 -0.55 -26.37
CA GLU A 336 23.40 -0.80 -27.81
C GLU A 336 22.76 -2.16 -28.15
N ALA A 337 23.08 -3.22 -27.39
CA ALA A 337 22.45 -4.54 -27.55
C ALA A 337 20.93 -4.49 -27.30
N LEU A 338 20.52 -3.84 -26.21
CA LEU A 338 19.09 -3.66 -25.89
C LEU A 338 18.36 -2.81 -26.95
N SER A 339 18.98 -1.72 -27.42
CA SER A 339 18.41 -0.84 -28.44
C SER A 339 18.24 -1.52 -29.79
N ARG A 340 19.23 -2.31 -30.24
CA ARG A 340 19.12 -3.13 -31.47
C ARG A 340 17.96 -4.13 -31.39
N ALA A 341 17.70 -4.66 -30.20
CA ALA A 341 16.57 -5.55 -29.92
C ALA A 341 15.23 -4.81 -29.71
N GLN A 342 15.22 -3.47 -29.80
CA GLN A 342 14.05 -2.60 -29.55
C GLN A 342 13.47 -2.76 -28.13
N ILE A 343 14.33 -3.07 -27.16
CA ILE A 343 13.94 -3.21 -25.75
C ILE A 343 14.04 -1.84 -25.08
N ASN A 344 12.91 -1.32 -24.61
CA ASN A 344 12.85 -0.04 -23.91
C ASN A 344 13.36 -0.19 -22.47
N VAL A 345 14.32 0.65 -22.10
CA VAL A 345 14.83 0.77 -20.73
C VAL A 345 14.00 1.79 -19.96
N ILE A 346 13.48 1.39 -18.80
CA ILE A 346 12.60 2.22 -17.97
C ILE A 346 13.38 2.93 -16.87
N LEU A 347 14.28 2.21 -16.19
CA LEU A 347 15.07 2.72 -15.08
C LEU A 347 16.50 2.18 -15.16
N ILE A 348 17.46 3.04 -14.84
CA ILE A 348 18.89 2.70 -14.81
C ILE A 348 19.42 3.06 -13.42
N THR A 349 20.14 2.14 -12.79
CA THR A 349 20.90 2.42 -11.58
C THR A 349 22.27 1.75 -11.68
N GLN A 350 23.30 2.45 -11.23
CA GLN A 350 24.68 2.05 -11.44
C GLN A 350 25.47 2.32 -10.16
N SER A 351 26.18 1.30 -9.67
CA SER A 351 26.94 1.43 -8.43
C SER A 351 28.16 2.31 -8.63
N SER A 352 28.45 3.18 -7.66
CA SER A 352 29.63 4.07 -7.69
C SER A 352 30.99 3.36 -7.88
N SER A 353 31.04 2.05 -7.67
CA SER A 353 32.25 1.24 -7.83
C SER A 353 32.46 0.70 -9.26
N GLU A 354 31.58 1.01 -10.21
CA GLU A 354 31.62 0.54 -11.61
C GLU A 354 31.54 -0.97 -11.82
N HIS A 355 31.32 -1.72 -10.73
CA HIS A 355 31.24 -3.18 -10.75
C HIS A 355 29.91 -3.74 -11.28
N SER A 356 28.84 -2.94 -11.25
CA SER A 356 27.50 -3.41 -11.63
C SER A 356 26.67 -2.31 -12.32
N ILE A 357 25.89 -2.74 -13.30
CA ILE A 357 24.87 -1.93 -13.97
C ILE A 357 23.54 -2.68 -13.84
N CYS A 358 22.56 -2.02 -13.23
CA CYS A 358 21.22 -2.54 -13.08
C CYS A 358 20.24 -1.76 -13.97
N VAL A 359 19.43 -2.48 -14.73
CA VAL A 359 18.50 -1.93 -15.72
C VAL A 359 17.13 -2.55 -15.54
N ALA A 360 16.09 -1.73 -15.49
CA ALA A 360 14.71 -2.21 -15.45
C ALA A 360 14.07 -2.14 -16.84
N ILE A 361 13.40 -3.22 -17.24
CA ILE A 361 12.68 -3.34 -18.51
C ILE A 361 11.30 -3.97 -18.30
N ASP A 362 10.44 -3.92 -19.31
CA ASP A 362 9.17 -4.65 -19.33
C ASP A 362 9.45 -6.18 -19.33
N ASP A 363 8.79 -6.90 -18.42
CA ASP A 363 9.03 -8.33 -18.13
C ASP A 363 8.89 -9.22 -19.37
N LYS A 364 8.03 -8.86 -20.33
CA LYS A 364 7.86 -9.65 -21.56
C LYS A 364 9.14 -9.75 -22.39
N PHE A 365 10.08 -8.82 -22.22
CA PHE A 365 11.37 -8.80 -22.93
C PHE A 365 12.51 -9.46 -22.14
N ALA A 366 12.28 -9.96 -20.92
CA ALA A 366 13.31 -10.50 -20.03
C ALA A 366 14.19 -11.58 -20.69
N LYS A 367 13.57 -12.57 -21.34
CA LYS A 367 14.30 -13.65 -22.02
C LYS A 367 15.09 -13.16 -23.24
N GLN A 368 14.52 -12.23 -24.00
CA GLN A 368 15.17 -11.66 -25.17
C GLN A 368 16.38 -10.82 -24.75
N ALA A 369 16.23 -10.00 -23.70
CA ALA A 369 17.30 -9.20 -23.13
C ALA A 369 18.48 -10.07 -22.69
N LYS A 370 18.20 -11.16 -21.97
CA LYS A 370 19.24 -12.12 -21.58
C LYS A 370 20.03 -12.63 -22.77
N TYR A 371 19.33 -13.12 -23.80
CA TYR A 371 19.96 -13.69 -24.98
C TYR A 371 20.86 -12.68 -25.70
N VAL A 372 20.34 -11.49 -26.00
CA VAL A 372 21.09 -10.50 -26.81
C VAL A 372 22.27 -9.89 -26.06
N VAL A 373 22.16 -9.74 -24.73
CA VAL A 373 23.25 -9.20 -23.91
C VAL A 373 24.31 -10.26 -23.65
N ASP A 374 23.94 -11.51 -23.32
CA ASP A 374 24.91 -12.60 -23.15
C ASP A 374 25.69 -12.84 -24.45
N GLN A 375 25.04 -12.69 -25.61
CA GLN A 375 25.71 -12.77 -26.91
C GLN A 375 26.69 -11.59 -27.13
N GLU A 376 26.29 -10.36 -26.79
CA GLU A 376 27.16 -9.18 -26.94
C GLU A 376 28.43 -9.31 -26.08
N PHE A 377 28.36 -9.97 -24.93
CA PHE A 377 29.48 -10.12 -23.98
C PHE A 377 30.06 -11.54 -23.89
N GLU A 378 29.82 -12.40 -24.88
CA GLU A 378 30.23 -13.82 -24.86
C GLU A 378 31.72 -14.02 -24.53
N ASN A 379 32.59 -13.16 -25.08
CA ASN A 379 34.04 -13.23 -24.83
C ASN A 379 34.39 -12.91 -23.38
N GLU A 380 33.82 -11.84 -22.82
CA GLU A 380 34.06 -11.43 -21.44
C GLU A 380 33.52 -12.46 -20.44
N ILE A 381 32.36 -13.05 -20.72
CA ILE A 381 31.75 -14.12 -19.92
C ILE A 381 32.64 -15.36 -19.95
N THR A 382 33.09 -15.78 -21.14
CA THR A 382 33.90 -17.00 -21.31
C THR A 382 35.25 -16.90 -20.58
N VAL A 383 35.85 -15.71 -20.54
CA VAL A 383 37.13 -15.46 -19.85
C VAL A 383 36.91 -15.14 -18.35
N GLY A 384 35.67 -15.13 -17.86
CA GLY A 384 35.33 -14.88 -16.46
C GLY A 384 35.58 -13.44 -16.01
N LYS A 385 35.56 -12.48 -16.95
CA LYS A 385 35.68 -11.05 -16.64
C LYS A 385 34.36 -10.47 -16.13
N ILE A 386 33.25 -10.97 -16.64
CA ILE A 386 31.90 -10.64 -16.20
C ILE A 386 31.08 -11.91 -16.04
N ASP A 387 30.04 -11.85 -15.23
CA ASP A 387 29.07 -12.92 -15.10
C ASP A 387 28.03 -12.85 -16.23
N PRO A 388 27.37 -13.98 -16.59
CA PRO A 388 26.19 -13.95 -17.45
C PRO A 388 25.13 -13.00 -16.89
N LEU A 389 24.36 -12.36 -17.76
CA LEU A 389 23.35 -11.39 -17.34
C LEU A 389 22.37 -12.02 -16.33
N GLY A 390 22.32 -11.45 -15.14
CA GLY A 390 21.31 -11.75 -14.13
C GLY A 390 19.98 -11.18 -14.57
N VAL A 391 18.92 -12.00 -14.51
CA VAL A 391 17.55 -11.57 -14.86
C VAL A 391 16.61 -12.05 -13.77
N GLU A 392 15.93 -11.10 -13.15
CA GLU A 392 14.95 -11.35 -12.11
C GLU A 392 13.62 -10.68 -12.50
N THR A 393 12.50 -11.36 -12.25
CA THR A 393 11.15 -10.92 -12.65
C THR A 393 10.23 -10.88 -11.43
N GLY A 394 9.03 -10.35 -11.61
CA GLY A 394 8.06 -10.21 -10.51
C GLY A 394 8.17 -8.89 -9.75
N PHE A 395 8.84 -7.89 -10.30
CA PHE A 395 8.97 -6.58 -9.69
C PHE A 395 8.03 -5.54 -10.29
N SER A 396 7.92 -4.43 -9.56
CA SER A 396 7.23 -3.22 -9.96
C SER A 396 8.06 -2.00 -9.59
N ILE A 397 7.99 -0.95 -10.41
CA ILE A 397 8.60 0.35 -10.10
C ILE A 397 7.55 1.18 -9.38
N LEU A 398 7.91 1.71 -8.22
CA LEU A 398 7.15 2.69 -7.46
C LEU A 398 7.85 4.05 -7.59
N ALA A 399 7.11 5.09 -7.96
CA ALA A 399 7.63 6.44 -8.14
C ALA A 399 6.89 7.45 -7.27
N LEU A 400 7.65 8.26 -6.54
CA LEU A 400 7.17 9.41 -5.81
C LEU A 400 7.55 10.67 -6.60
N VAL A 401 6.55 11.42 -7.05
CA VAL A 401 6.75 12.57 -7.94
C VAL A 401 6.31 13.86 -7.25
N GLY A 402 7.12 14.90 -7.37
CA GLY A 402 6.78 16.24 -6.91
C GLY A 402 7.91 17.24 -7.15
N ASP A 403 7.61 18.53 -7.09
CA ASP A 403 8.60 19.57 -7.38
C ASP A 403 9.63 19.77 -6.24
N ASN A 404 10.83 20.21 -6.62
CA ASN A 404 11.87 20.71 -5.71
C ASN A 404 12.25 19.75 -4.56
N MET A 405 12.13 18.43 -4.74
CA MET A 405 12.38 17.44 -3.68
C MET A 405 13.82 17.46 -3.15
N LYS A 406 14.79 17.89 -3.95
CA LYS A 406 16.19 18.02 -3.52
C LYS A 406 16.43 19.15 -2.52
N ALA A 407 15.65 20.24 -2.61
CA ALA A 407 15.74 21.36 -1.67
C ALA A 407 15.05 21.07 -0.33
N HIS A 408 14.21 20.04 -0.28
CA HIS A 408 13.50 19.61 0.91
C HIS A 408 14.13 18.36 1.51
N THR A 409 14.92 18.55 2.56
CA THR A 409 15.54 17.45 3.30
C THR A 409 14.48 16.52 3.89
N GLY A 410 14.66 15.21 3.72
CA GLY A 410 13.88 14.17 4.39
C GLY A 410 12.76 13.53 3.58
N VAL A 411 12.46 13.97 2.34
CA VAL A 411 11.43 13.30 1.51
C VAL A 411 11.80 11.86 1.17
N SER A 412 13.01 11.63 0.66
CA SER A 412 13.52 10.27 0.39
C SER A 412 13.63 9.43 1.65
N GLY A 413 14.13 10.01 2.75
CA GLY A 413 14.22 9.36 4.05
C GLY A 413 12.84 8.90 4.55
N ARG A 414 11.80 9.75 4.43
CA ARG A 414 10.43 9.38 4.77
C ARG A 414 9.89 8.28 3.89
N MET A 415 10.05 8.38 2.56
CA MET A 415 9.61 7.33 1.63
C MET A 415 10.20 5.96 2.01
N PHE A 416 11.52 5.87 2.15
CA PHE A 416 12.18 4.60 2.46
C PHE A 416 11.89 4.12 3.89
N ALA A 417 11.77 5.03 4.86
CA ALA A 417 11.33 4.66 6.20
C ALA A 417 9.91 4.08 6.20
N THR A 418 8.97 4.71 5.50
CA THR A 418 7.58 4.23 5.40
C THR A 418 7.49 2.85 4.74
N LEU A 419 8.28 2.60 3.70
CA LEU A 419 8.40 1.27 3.08
C LEU A 419 8.98 0.24 4.07
N GLY A 420 10.09 0.58 4.72
CA GLY A 420 10.76 -0.30 5.69
C GLY A 420 9.91 -0.62 6.93
N HIS A 421 9.20 0.35 7.51
CA HIS A 421 8.26 0.13 8.62
C HIS A 421 7.11 -0.80 8.24
N ASN A 422 6.81 -0.93 6.95
CA ASN A 422 5.79 -1.84 6.43
C ASN A 422 6.36 -3.16 5.90
N GLY A 423 7.64 -3.45 6.16
CA GLY A 423 8.28 -4.69 5.71
C GLY A 423 8.40 -4.81 4.19
N ILE A 424 8.38 -3.68 3.47
CA ILE A 424 8.51 -3.66 2.02
C ILE A 424 9.99 -3.56 1.68
N ASN A 425 10.53 -4.63 1.10
CA ASN A 425 11.92 -4.65 0.67
C ASN A 425 12.12 -3.82 -0.60
N ILE A 426 13.25 -3.13 -0.68
CA ILE A 426 13.63 -2.31 -1.83
C ILE A 426 14.77 -3.00 -2.56
N HIS A 427 14.49 -3.45 -3.79
CA HIS A 427 15.48 -4.15 -4.61
C HIS A 427 16.47 -3.17 -5.25
N ALA A 428 15.97 -2.06 -5.79
CA ALA A 428 16.81 -1.03 -6.41
C ALA A 428 16.22 0.36 -6.20
N ILE A 429 17.09 1.36 -6.22
CA ILE A 429 16.71 2.77 -6.07
C ILE A 429 17.25 3.54 -7.28
N ALA A 430 16.42 4.42 -7.82
CA ALA A 430 16.86 5.46 -8.72
C ALA A 430 16.36 6.82 -8.24
N GLN A 431 17.31 7.73 -8.01
CA GLN A 431 17.02 9.13 -7.84
C GLN A 431 17.85 9.90 -8.86
N GLY A 432 17.17 10.46 -9.85
CA GLY A 432 17.82 11.18 -10.93
C GLY A 432 18.29 12.57 -10.52
N SER A 433 19.00 13.23 -11.43
CA SER A 433 19.32 14.65 -11.35
C SER A 433 18.11 15.56 -11.54
N SER A 434 16.95 15.03 -11.95
CA SER A 434 15.75 15.82 -12.30
C SER A 434 15.03 16.46 -11.11
N GLU A 435 15.52 16.27 -9.88
CA GLU A 435 15.06 16.91 -8.63
C GLU A 435 13.58 16.67 -8.28
N ARG A 436 12.89 15.78 -9.03
CA ARG A 436 11.42 15.68 -9.06
C ARG A 436 10.82 14.28 -9.04
N ASN A 437 11.66 13.26 -9.02
CA ASN A 437 11.23 11.87 -8.93
C ASN A 437 12.19 11.07 -8.04
N ILE A 438 11.62 10.23 -7.17
CA ILE A 438 12.34 9.17 -6.44
C ILE A 438 11.64 7.87 -6.79
N SER A 439 12.40 6.93 -7.37
CA SER A 439 11.88 5.63 -7.77
C SER A 439 12.52 4.49 -6.98
N ALA A 440 11.73 3.50 -6.65
CA ALA A 440 12.15 2.26 -6.00
C ALA A 440 11.60 1.06 -6.77
N ILE A 441 12.40 0.03 -6.94
CA ILE A 441 11.95 -1.28 -7.43
C ILE A 441 11.60 -2.13 -6.20
N ILE A 442 10.38 -2.65 -6.18
CA ILE A 442 9.84 -3.48 -5.09
C ILE A 442 9.17 -4.74 -5.67
N ASP A 443 8.96 -5.75 -4.83
CA ASP A 443 8.18 -6.92 -5.21
C ASP A 443 6.74 -6.53 -5.59
N SER A 444 6.22 -7.11 -6.68
CA SER A 444 4.88 -6.75 -7.19
C SER A 444 3.76 -7.05 -6.19
N VAL A 445 3.97 -8.02 -5.30
CA VAL A 445 3.01 -8.37 -4.24
C VAL A 445 2.83 -7.25 -3.21
N ASP A 446 3.79 -6.33 -3.11
CA ASP A 446 3.82 -5.24 -2.13
C ASP A 446 3.32 -3.90 -2.69
N VAL A 447 3.12 -3.76 -4.00
CA VAL A 447 2.75 -2.49 -4.66
C VAL A 447 1.52 -1.85 -4.03
N ARG A 448 0.46 -2.63 -3.81
CA ARG A 448 -0.77 -2.12 -3.19
C ARG A 448 -0.49 -1.58 -1.77
N LYS A 449 0.28 -2.32 -0.97
CA LYS A 449 0.67 -1.92 0.39
C LYS A 449 1.53 -0.65 0.35
N ALA A 450 2.51 -0.62 -0.54
CA ALA A 450 3.45 0.48 -0.73
C ALA A 450 2.74 1.79 -1.12
N VAL A 451 1.91 1.76 -2.16
CA VAL A 451 1.16 2.94 -2.62
C VAL A 451 0.23 3.45 -1.51
N ASN A 452 -0.44 2.55 -0.78
CA ASN A 452 -1.30 2.94 0.33
C ASN A 452 -0.52 3.56 1.51
N SER A 453 0.60 2.96 1.91
CA SER A 453 1.43 3.47 3.00
C SER A 453 2.05 4.82 2.67
N LEU A 454 2.54 4.99 1.43
CA LEU A 454 3.07 6.29 0.98
C LEU A 454 1.95 7.33 0.83
N HIS A 455 0.76 6.94 0.35
CA HIS A 455 -0.35 7.87 0.25
C HIS A 455 -0.79 8.37 1.63
N GLU A 456 -0.82 7.48 2.62
CA GLU A 456 -1.05 7.83 4.02
C GLU A 456 0.01 8.80 4.55
N GLU A 457 1.30 8.55 4.32
CA GLU A 457 2.40 9.41 4.77
C GLU A 457 2.38 10.82 4.14
N PHE A 458 2.11 10.91 2.83
CA PHE A 458 2.28 12.16 2.08
C PHE A 458 0.99 12.94 1.82
N PHE A 459 -0.18 12.29 1.87
CA PHE A 459 -1.45 12.90 1.48
C PHE A 459 -2.57 12.77 2.52
N SER A 460 -2.42 11.98 3.59
CA SER A 460 -3.43 11.98 4.66
C SER A 460 -3.28 13.22 5.55
N ASP A 461 -4.33 13.61 6.26
CA ASP A 461 -4.28 14.69 7.27
C ASP A 461 -3.55 14.24 8.56
N GLY A 462 -2.55 13.35 8.42
CA GLY A 462 -1.84 12.68 9.50
C GLY A 462 -2.57 11.47 10.09
N THR A 463 -3.65 11.00 9.45
CA THR A 463 -4.43 9.86 9.96
C THR A 463 -3.80 8.52 9.55
N LYS A 464 -3.24 7.79 10.52
CA LYS A 464 -2.63 6.46 10.30
C LYS A 464 -3.68 5.36 10.45
N GLN A 465 -3.89 4.53 9.44
CA GLN A 465 -4.78 3.38 9.51
C GLN A 465 -4.05 2.19 10.13
N ILE A 466 -4.66 1.53 11.12
CA ILE A 466 -4.11 0.35 11.80
C ILE A 466 -5.06 -0.82 11.58
N ASN A 467 -4.50 -1.96 11.16
CA ASN A 467 -5.29 -3.16 10.87
C ASN A 467 -5.05 -4.21 11.95
N LEU A 468 -6.09 -4.50 12.74
CA LEU A 468 -6.06 -5.39 13.91
C LEU A 468 -6.57 -6.79 13.55
N PHE A 469 -5.83 -7.81 13.99
CA PHE A 469 -6.21 -9.21 13.93
C PHE A 469 -6.21 -9.79 15.33
N ILE A 470 -7.36 -10.20 15.85
CA ILE A 470 -7.52 -10.57 17.27
C ILE A 470 -7.82 -12.08 17.39
N ALA A 471 -6.89 -12.81 17.98
CA ALA A 471 -7.09 -14.19 18.39
C ALA A 471 -7.58 -14.24 19.85
N GLY A 472 -8.76 -14.83 20.08
CA GLY A 472 -9.30 -15.02 21.42
C GLY A 472 -10.34 -13.97 21.83
N VAL A 473 -11.58 -14.12 21.38
CA VAL A 473 -12.73 -13.29 21.83
C VAL A 473 -13.43 -13.84 23.08
N GLY A 474 -12.64 -14.32 24.05
CA GLY A 474 -13.10 -14.74 25.37
C GLY A 474 -13.42 -13.54 26.29
N THR A 475 -13.35 -13.73 27.61
CA THR A 475 -13.70 -12.66 28.58
C THR A 475 -12.91 -11.36 28.36
N VAL A 476 -11.58 -11.44 28.18
CA VAL A 476 -10.73 -10.26 27.95
C VAL A 476 -10.93 -9.72 26.54
N GLY A 477 -10.99 -10.59 25.51
CA GLY A 477 -11.14 -10.16 24.12
C GLY A 477 -12.46 -9.42 23.84
N LYS A 478 -13.56 -9.84 24.49
CA LYS A 478 -14.84 -9.10 24.43
C LYS A 478 -14.70 -7.69 25.01
N ARG A 479 -14.08 -7.56 26.18
CA ARG A 479 -13.83 -6.25 26.81
C ARG A 479 -12.91 -5.36 25.99
N LEU A 480 -11.92 -5.95 25.32
CA LEU A 480 -11.05 -5.21 24.40
C LEU A 480 -11.85 -4.63 23.23
N LEU A 481 -12.72 -5.43 22.60
CA LEU A 481 -13.58 -4.97 21.50
C LEU A 481 -14.55 -3.87 21.95
N ASP A 482 -15.16 -4.01 23.15
CA ASP A 482 -16.00 -2.97 23.77
C ASP A 482 -15.22 -1.65 23.95
N GLN A 483 -13.96 -1.73 24.41
CA GLN A 483 -13.09 -0.57 24.60
C GLN A 483 -12.70 0.08 23.27
N ILE A 484 -12.35 -0.71 22.24
CA ILE A 484 -12.05 -0.20 20.90
C ILE A 484 -13.27 0.54 20.33
N GLY A 485 -14.47 -0.05 20.42
CA GLY A 485 -15.70 0.56 19.93
C GLY A 485 -16.06 1.86 20.66
N SER A 486 -15.98 1.86 22.00
CA SER A 486 -16.32 3.04 22.80
C SER A 486 -15.32 4.20 22.65
N GLN A 487 -14.05 3.92 22.34
CA GLN A 487 -13.00 4.93 22.18
C GLN A 487 -12.72 5.33 20.73
N HIS A 488 -13.44 4.76 19.76
CA HIS A 488 -13.21 4.98 18.32
C HIS A 488 -13.10 6.47 17.96
N ARG A 489 -14.02 7.30 18.47
CA ARG A 489 -14.04 8.74 18.17
C ARG A 489 -12.82 9.48 18.72
N TYR A 490 -12.46 9.24 19.98
CA TYR A 490 -11.29 9.85 20.61
C TYR A 490 -10.00 9.48 19.85
N ILE A 491 -9.88 8.22 19.43
CA ILE A 491 -8.69 7.74 18.72
C ILE A 491 -8.58 8.34 17.32
N ALA A 492 -9.70 8.46 16.60
CA ALA A 492 -9.74 9.11 15.30
C ALA A 492 -9.45 10.62 15.38
N ASP A 493 -10.10 11.32 16.31
CA ASP A 493 -10.06 12.79 16.39
C ASP A 493 -8.77 13.29 17.08
N ASP A 494 -8.40 12.72 18.24
CA ASP A 494 -7.28 13.19 19.06
C ASP A 494 -5.95 12.50 18.73
N LEU A 495 -5.99 11.20 18.39
CA LEU A 495 -4.76 10.45 18.08
C LEU A 495 -4.46 10.34 16.58
N ARG A 496 -5.40 10.76 15.72
CA ARG A 496 -5.30 10.59 14.26
C ARG A 496 -5.00 9.14 13.89
N LEU A 497 -5.64 8.19 14.58
CA LEU A 497 -5.51 6.76 14.27
C LEU A 497 -6.88 6.22 13.84
N ASN A 498 -6.90 5.44 12.76
CA ASN A 498 -8.09 4.70 12.34
C ASN A 498 -7.87 3.21 12.63
N LEU A 499 -8.38 2.73 13.77
CA LEU A 499 -8.29 1.32 14.15
C LEU A 499 -9.39 0.52 13.46
N ARG A 500 -9.00 -0.43 12.62
CA ARG A 500 -9.92 -1.37 11.96
C ARG A 500 -9.67 -2.78 12.45
N VAL A 501 -10.71 -3.43 12.98
CA VAL A 501 -10.65 -4.86 13.32
C VAL A 501 -10.92 -5.66 12.05
N ILE A 502 -9.88 -6.14 11.38
CA ILE A 502 -10.00 -6.84 10.09
C ILE A 502 -10.32 -8.32 10.30
N GLY A 503 -9.80 -8.92 11.36
CA GLY A 503 -10.05 -10.34 11.65
C GLY A 503 -10.22 -10.61 13.14
N ILE A 504 -11.15 -11.51 13.48
CA ILE A 504 -11.30 -12.07 14.82
C ILE A 504 -11.43 -13.59 14.75
N ALA A 505 -10.86 -14.29 15.72
CA ALA A 505 -10.97 -15.74 15.81
C ALA A 505 -11.18 -16.24 17.23
N ASN A 506 -11.87 -17.38 17.35
CA ASN A 506 -11.92 -18.20 18.56
C ASN A 506 -11.37 -19.62 18.22
N SER A 507 -11.56 -20.60 19.11
CA SER A 507 -11.03 -21.95 18.91
C SER A 507 -11.73 -22.77 17.80
N LYS A 508 -12.85 -22.28 17.25
CA LYS A 508 -13.69 -23.00 16.28
C LYS A 508 -14.02 -22.20 15.02
N GLN A 509 -14.03 -20.87 15.11
CA GLN A 509 -14.53 -19.97 14.07
C GLN A 509 -13.58 -18.80 13.87
N GLY A 510 -13.54 -18.28 12.66
CA GLY A 510 -12.77 -17.11 12.28
C GLY A 510 -13.51 -16.26 11.26
N LEU A 511 -13.47 -14.95 11.47
CA LEU A 511 -14.11 -13.96 10.62
C LEU A 511 -13.06 -12.99 10.08
N PHE A 512 -13.17 -12.64 8.80
CA PHE A 512 -12.41 -11.58 8.16
C PHE A 512 -13.36 -10.64 7.42
N ALA A 513 -13.13 -9.33 7.52
CA ALA A 513 -13.86 -8.32 6.76
C ALA A 513 -12.88 -7.26 6.25
N ASP A 514 -12.83 -7.08 4.93
CA ASP A 514 -11.89 -6.14 4.28
C ASP A 514 -12.15 -4.67 4.68
N GLU A 515 -13.41 -4.33 5.00
CA GLU A 515 -13.81 -3.00 5.49
C GLU A 515 -13.61 -2.79 6.99
N GLY A 516 -13.31 -3.87 7.72
CA GLY A 516 -13.41 -3.92 9.17
C GLY A 516 -14.72 -4.55 9.63
N ILE A 517 -14.63 -5.25 10.76
CA ILE A 517 -15.71 -5.90 11.48
C ILE A 517 -16.41 -4.84 12.34
N ASP A 518 -17.74 -4.84 12.33
CA ASP A 518 -18.50 -4.00 13.25
C ASP A 518 -18.35 -4.55 14.68
N VAL A 519 -17.58 -3.83 15.48
CA VAL A 519 -17.27 -4.18 16.87
C VAL A 519 -18.50 -4.11 17.80
N SER A 520 -19.61 -3.52 17.37
CA SER A 520 -20.85 -3.50 18.17
C SER A 520 -21.67 -4.79 18.05
N ASP A 521 -21.50 -5.54 16.95
CA ASP A 521 -22.23 -6.78 16.66
C ASP A 521 -21.30 -7.95 16.28
N PHE A 522 -20.06 -7.95 16.77
CA PHE A 522 -19.08 -8.97 16.40
C PHE A 522 -19.48 -10.38 16.87
N VAL A 523 -20.29 -10.49 17.93
CA VAL A 523 -20.71 -11.78 18.50
C VAL A 523 -21.59 -12.54 17.52
N SER A 524 -22.57 -11.86 16.92
CA SER A 524 -23.47 -12.45 15.92
C SER A 524 -22.69 -12.75 14.63
N GLN A 525 -21.88 -11.80 14.17
CA GLN A 525 -21.05 -11.98 12.97
C GLN A 525 -20.08 -13.16 13.09
N LEU A 526 -19.48 -13.39 14.27
CA LEU A 526 -18.60 -14.53 14.49
C LEU A 526 -19.36 -15.85 14.62
N ALA A 527 -20.58 -15.83 15.17
CA ALA A 527 -21.42 -17.03 15.27
C ALA A 527 -21.82 -17.55 13.87
N ASP A 528 -22.04 -16.65 12.92
CA ASP A 528 -22.34 -16.98 11.52
C ASP A 528 -21.09 -17.21 10.64
N ALA A 529 -19.90 -17.00 11.21
CA ALA A 529 -18.64 -17.15 10.49
C ALA A 529 -18.28 -18.63 10.25
N PRO A 530 -17.58 -18.93 9.14
CA PRO A 530 -17.16 -20.28 8.82
C PRO A 530 -16.25 -20.87 9.91
N GLN A 531 -16.24 -22.20 10.01
CA GLN A 531 -15.26 -22.89 10.84
C GLN A 531 -13.85 -22.59 10.32
N MET A 532 -12.96 -22.26 11.24
CA MET A 532 -11.59 -21.91 10.93
C MET A 532 -10.71 -22.24 12.14
N THR A 533 -9.61 -22.92 11.90
CA THR A 533 -8.58 -23.17 12.90
C THR A 533 -7.71 -21.92 13.09
N ILE A 534 -7.01 -21.85 14.22
CA ILE A 534 -6.14 -20.71 14.49
C ILE A 534 -4.91 -20.67 13.56
N ALA A 535 -4.46 -21.82 13.08
CA ALA A 535 -3.42 -21.92 12.06
C ALA A 535 -3.89 -21.29 10.74
N GLU A 536 -5.08 -21.66 10.26
CA GLU A 536 -5.68 -21.07 9.04
C GLU A 536 -5.90 -19.57 9.18
N PHE A 537 -6.37 -19.11 10.35
CA PHE A 537 -6.54 -17.69 10.64
C PHE A 537 -5.21 -16.94 10.50
N THR A 538 -4.16 -17.42 11.19
CA THR A 538 -2.84 -16.77 11.17
C THR A 538 -2.10 -16.91 9.83
N ASP A 539 -2.35 -17.97 9.05
CA ASP A 539 -1.81 -18.13 7.70
C ASP A 539 -2.45 -17.19 6.68
N ARG A 540 -3.68 -16.74 6.94
CA ARG A 540 -4.38 -15.78 6.08
C ARG A 540 -3.89 -14.35 6.29
N ILE A 541 -3.43 -13.99 7.50
CA ILE A 541 -3.02 -12.62 7.83
C ILE A 541 -1.93 -12.09 6.88
N PRO A 542 -0.77 -12.76 6.68
CA PRO A 542 0.26 -12.27 5.76
C PRO A 542 -0.20 -12.18 4.31
N LYS A 543 -1.14 -13.04 3.89
CA LYS A 543 -1.68 -13.07 2.51
C LYS A 543 -2.52 -11.83 2.19
N LEU A 544 -3.11 -11.20 3.20
CA LEU A 544 -3.83 -9.92 3.03
C LEU A 544 -2.87 -8.75 2.79
N ASN A 545 -1.62 -8.88 3.23
CA ASN A 545 -0.53 -7.91 3.06
C ASN A 545 -0.93 -6.45 3.38
N LEU A 546 -1.66 -6.26 4.48
CA LEU A 546 -2.14 -4.93 4.88
C LEU A 546 -1.05 -4.12 5.58
N ARG A 547 -1.03 -2.80 5.34
CA ARG A 547 -0.15 -1.85 6.03
C ARG A 547 -0.45 -1.78 7.53
N ASN A 548 0.54 -1.39 8.33
CA ASN A 548 0.39 -1.15 9.78
C ASN A 548 -0.42 -2.27 10.50
N SER A 549 -0.05 -3.52 10.27
CA SER A 549 -0.78 -4.68 10.78
C SER A 549 -0.32 -5.08 12.19
N ILE A 550 -1.28 -5.36 13.08
CA ILE A 550 -1.03 -5.80 14.45
C ILE A 550 -1.86 -7.05 14.74
N PHE A 551 -1.20 -8.10 15.19
CA PHE A 551 -1.80 -9.31 15.73
C PHE A 551 -1.90 -9.24 17.25
N VAL A 552 -3.09 -9.51 17.79
CA VAL A 552 -3.38 -9.46 19.22
C VAL A 552 -3.75 -10.85 19.69
N ASP A 553 -2.91 -11.46 20.52
CA ASP A 553 -3.13 -12.77 21.12
C ASP A 553 -3.71 -12.62 22.53
N VAL A 554 -5.02 -12.83 22.63
CA VAL A 554 -5.79 -12.85 23.89
C VAL A 554 -6.16 -14.29 24.27
N THR A 555 -5.37 -15.27 23.83
CA THR A 555 -5.55 -16.70 24.13
C THR A 555 -4.60 -17.18 25.22
N ALA A 556 -4.74 -18.46 25.60
CA ALA A 556 -3.79 -19.19 26.44
C ALA A 556 -3.24 -20.43 25.70
N SER A 557 -3.17 -20.37 24.37
CA SER A 557 -2.88 -21.52 23.51
C SER A 557 -1.41 -21.54 23.06
N PRO A 558 -0.67 -22.65 23.27
CA PRO A 558 0.67 -22.81 22.71
C PRO A 558 0.69 -22.76 21.18
N ALA A 559 -0.35 -23.33 20.53
CA ALA A 559 -0.47 -23.35 19.07
C ALA A 559 -0.56 -21.95 18.44
N VAL A 560 -0.94 -20.93 19.22
CA VAL A 560 -0.93 -19.53 18.75
C VAL A 560 0.48 -18.94 18.84
N VAL A 561 1.24 -19.27 19.89
CA VAL A 561 2.62 -18.80 20.05
C VAL A 561 3.53 -19.34 18.94
N GLU A 562 3.31 -20.57 18.50
CA GLU A 562 4.03 -21.18 17.36
C GLU A 562 3.88 -20.38 16.05
N THR A 563 2.86 -19.52 15.96
CA THR A 563 2.61 -18.68 14.79
C THR A 563 3.34 -17.34 14.83
N TYR A 564 3.96 -16.96 15.95
CA TYR A 564 4.56 -15.64 16.12
C TYR A 564 5.73 -15.39 15.14
N PRO A 565 6.68 -16.33 14.92
CA PRO A 565 7.81 -16.08 14.03
C PRO A 565 7.37 -15.68 12.62
N LYS A 566 6.46 -16.45 12.00
CA LYS A 566 5.96 -16.16 10.64
C LYS A 566 5.23 -14.81 10.51
N LEU A 567 4.66 -14.29 11.60
CA LEU A 567 4.00 -12.99 11.62
C LEU A 567 5.04 -11.86 11.76
N LEU A 568 5.99 -12.00 12.68
CA LEU A 568 7.07 -11.03 12.88
C LEU A 568 7.93 -10.87 11.63
N GLU A 569 8.29 -11.97 10.96
CA GLU A 569 9.02 -11.98 9.68
C GLU A 569 8.31 -11.21 8.55
N ARG A 570 7.02 -10.91 8.72
CA ARG A 570 6.20 -10.13 7.77
C ARG A 570 5.90 -8.72 8.28
N SER A 571 6.68 -8.25 9.26
CA SER A 571 6.55 -6.97 9.93
C SER A 571 5.17 -6.76 10.58
N ILE A 572 4.53 -7.84 11.04
CA ILE A 572 3.27 -7.77 11.79
C ILE A 572 3.61 -7.71 13.27
N SER A 573 3.26 -6.61 13.93
CA SER A 573 3.48 -6.45 15.38
C SER A 573 2.60 -7.41 16.17
N ILE A 574 3.11 -7.92 17.28
CA ILE A 574 2.42 -8.85 18.18
C ILE A 574 2.20 -8.21 19.54
N ILE A 575 0.96 -8.30 20.02
CA ILE A 575 0.56 -7.90 21.37
C ILE A 575 -0.03 -9.13 22.07
N ALA A 576 0.64 -9.61 23.10
CA ALA A 576 0.31 -10.88 23.73
C ALA A 576 -0.15 -10.72 25.19
N CYS A 577 -1.37 -11.17 25.49
CA CYS A 577 -1.79 -11.59 26.83
C CYS A 577 -1.28 -12.98 27.20
N ASN A 578 -0.89 -13.74 26.18
CA ASN A 578 -0.44 -15.10 26.34
C ASN A 578 0.98 -15.12 26.94
N LYS A 579 1.07 -15.59 28.18
CA LYS A 579 2.34 -15.64 28.92
C LYS A 579 3.33 -16.67 28.37
N ILE A 580 2.86 -17.65 27.61
CA ILE A 580 3.65 -18.79 27.15
C ILE A 580 4.88 -18.31 26.35
N ALA A 581 4.70 -17.33 25.46
CA ALA A 581 5.80 -16.80 24.64
C ALA A 581 6.88 -16.08 25.46
N ALA A 582 6.47 -15.33 26.50
CA ALA A 582 7.42 -14.58 27.34
C ALA A 582 8.10 -15.46 28.40
N SER A 583 7.47 -16.58 28.76
CA SER A 583 7.97 -17.54 29.76
C SER A 583 8.40 -18.89 29.17
N SER A 584 8.63 -18.97 27.85
CA SER A 584 9.17 -20.16 27.17
C SER A 584 10.65 -20.36 27.49
N GLU A 585 11.31 -21.35 26.88
CA GLU A 585 12.78 -21.45 26.91
C GLU A 585 13.42 -20.11 26.50
N TYR A 586 14.52 -19.71 27.14
CA TYR A 586 15.13 -18.41 26.93
C TYR A 586 15.49 -18.15 25.46
N ASN A 587 15.95 -19.19 24.76
CA ASN A 587 16.31 -19.10 23.34
C ASN A 587 15.10 -18.81 22.44
N GLU A 588 13.92 -19.35 22.75
CA GLU A 588 12.69 -19.06 22.00
C GLU A 588 12.22 -17.62 22.26
N TYR A 589 12.24 -17.21 23.53
CA TYR A 589 11.89 -15.84 23.91
C TYR A 589 12.82 -14.80 23.24
N ILE A 590 14.14 -15.00 23.26
CA ILE A 590 15.07 -14.06 22.64
C ILE A 590 14.95 -14.07 21.11
N HIS A 591 14.71 -15.24 20.50
CA HIS A 591 14.45 -15.36 19.08
C HIS A 591 13.26 -14.49 18.65
N LEU A 592 12.15 -14.51 19.38
CA LEU A 592 11.01 -13.63 19.12
C LEU A 592 11.34 -12.14 19.28
N LYS A 593 12.14 -11.78 20.29
CA LYS A 593 12.60 -10.38 20.48
C LYS A 593 13.52 -9.92 19.35
N ASP A 594 14.35 -10.80 18.83
CA ASP A 594 15.28 -10.51 17.75
C ASP A 594 14.55 -10.41 16.40
N LEU A 595 13.60 -11.31 16.10
CA LEU A 595 12.73 -11.20 14.92
C LEU A 595 11.96 -9.88 14.92
N ALA A 596 11.38 -9.49 16.07
CA ALA A 596 10.67 -8.21 16.18
C ALA A 596 11.59 -7.03 15.82
N ARG A 597 12.85 -7.04 16.27
CA ARG A 597 13.81 -5.97 15.93
C ARG A 597 14.25 -6.02 14.47
N GLU A 598 14.55 -7.19 13.95
CA GLU A 598 15.04 -7.41 12.58
C GLU A 598 14.02 -6.94 11.54
N PHE A 599 12.75 -7.28 11.76
CA PHE A 599 11.65 -6.97 10.83
C PHE A 599 10.86 -5.71 11.22
N ASN A 600 11.42 -4.87 12.10
CA ASN A 600 10.85 -3.59 12.49
C ASN A 600 9.40 -3.68 13.01
N ALA A 601 9.11 -4.74 13.76
CA ALA A 601 7.84 -5.03 14.39
C ALA A 601 7.96 -4.90 15.91
N ASN A 602 6.82 -4.81 16.59
CA ASN A 602 6.78 -4.81 18.05
C ASN A 602 6.40 -6.19 18.59
N PHE A 603 7.04 -6.62 19.67
CA PHE A 603 6.56 -7.72 20.50
C PHE A 603 6.30 -7.17 21.92
N LEU A 604 5.04 -6.84 22.19
CA LEU A 604 4.57 -6.25 23.44
C LEU A 604 3.70 -7.24 24.21
N PHE A 605 3.77 -7.20 25.54
CA PHE A 605 3.06 -8.14 26.40
C PHE A 605 2.90 -7.59 27.81
N GLU A 606 2.57 -6.29 27.93
CA GLU A 606 2.44 -5.58 29.22
C GLU A 606 1.58 -6.38 30.21
N THR A 607 0.49 -6.97 29.70
CA THR A 607 -0.50 -7.69 30.49
C THR A 607 -0.01 -8.98 31.13
N ASN A 608 1.14 -9.51 30.71
CA ASN A 608 1.70 -10.73 31.28
C ASN A 608 2.09 -10.55 32.75
N VAL A 609 2.44 -9.32 33.17
CA VAL A 609 2.79 -8.99 34.56
C VAL A 609 2.05 -7.75 35.02
N GLY A 610 1.15 -7.90 35.99
CA GLY A 610 0.43 -6.75 36.57
C GLY A 610 -0.90 -6.39 35.89
N ALA A 611 -1.40 -7.23 34.98
CA ALA A 611 -2.67 -7.02 34.25
C ALA A 611 -2.67 -5.70 33.46
N GLY A 612 -3.28 -4.62 33.95
CA GLY A 612 -3.26 -3.32 33.28
C GLY A 612 -2.20 -2.35 33.80
N LEU A 613 -1.41 -2.76 34.81
CA LEU A 613 -0.36 -1.91 35.39
C LEU A 613 0.82 -1.79 34.42
N PRO A 614 1.44 -0.61 34.27
CA PRO A 614 2.56 -0.37 33.35
C PRO A 614 3.89 -0.89 33.92
N VAL A 615 3.95 -2.15 34.34
CA VAL A 615 5.13 -2.78 34.96
C VAL A 615 6.27 -2.98 33.96
N ILE A 616 6.00 -3.65 32.85
CA ILE A 616 7.01 -4.06 31.86
C ILE A 616 7.49 -2.83 31.10
N ASN A 617 6.60 -1.93 30.69
CA ASN A 617 7.01 -0.70 30.02
C ASN A 617 7.94 0.15 30.90
N THR A 618 7.57 0.34 32.17
CA THR A 618 8.41 1.12 33.10
C THR A 618 9.77 0.48 33.27
N LEU A 619 9.83 -0.85 33.41
CA LEU A 619 11.08 -1.60 33.47
C LEU A 619 11.94 -1.42 32.20
N ASN A 620 11.30 -1.45 31.03
CA ASN A 620 11.97 -1.25 29.76
C ASN A 620 12.49 0.18 29.60
N ASP A 621 11.75 1.19 30.01
CA ASP A 621 12.19 2.60 29.96
C ASP A 621 13.38 2.86 30.89
N LEU A 622 13.38 2.27 32.10
CA LEU A 622 14.54 2.28 32.99
C LEU A 622 15.77 1.66 32.32
N THR A 623 15.59 0.48 31.73
CA THR A 623 16.68 -0.30 31.12
C THR A 623 17.21 0.34 29.82
N ARG A 624 16.33 0.92 28.99
CA ARG A 624 16.66 1.62 27.74
C ARG A 624 17.34 2.97 27.99
N SER A 625 16.97 3.65 29.08
CA SER A 625 17.61 4.91 29.50
C SER A 625 18.95 4.71 30.22
N GLY A 626 19.47 3.47 30.25
CA GLY A 626 20.78 3.13 30.82
C GLY A 626 20.79 2.93 32.34
N ASP A 627 19.63 2.85 33.00
CA ASP A 627 19.57 2.45 34.40
C ASP A 627 19.83 0.94 34.54
N ARG A 628 20.25 0.51 35.73
CA ARG A 628 20.51 -0.90 36.06
C ARG A 628 19.61 -1.32 37.20
N VAL A 629 18.79 -2.33 36.94
CA VAL A 629 17.97 -2.98 37.96
C VAL A 629 18.87 -3.82 38.85
N MET A 630 18.83 -3.54 40.14
CA MET A 630 19.63 -4.23 41.17
C MET A 630 18.79 -5.30 41.86
N ARG A 631 17.54 -4.96 42.18
CA ARG A 631 16.59 -5.84 42.83
C ARG A 631 15.15 -5.53 42.40
N ILE A 632 14.34 -6.57 42.24
CA ILE A 632 12.89 -6.47 42.03
C ILE A 632 12.22 -7.23 43.17
N GLU A 633 11.23 -6.62 43.79
CA GLU A 633 10.32 -7.30 44.73
C GLU A 633 8.89 -7.13 44.23
N ALA A 634 8.10 -8.18 44.23
CA ALA A 634 6.76 -8.12 43.66
C ALA A 634 5.74 -9.00 44.38
N VAL A 635 4.53 -8.48 44.57
CA VAL A 635 3.33 -9.24 44.94
C VAL A 635 2.44 -9.29 43.71
N LEU A 636 2.34 -10.48 43.10
CA LEU A 636 1.81 -10.66 41.74
C LEU A 636 0.66 -11.67 41.64
N SER A 637 0.20 -12.23 42.76
CA SER A 637 -0.94 -13.16 42.82
C SER A 637 -2.07 -12.56 43.63
N GLY A 638 -3.20 -12.28 42.96
CA GLY A 638 -4.42 -11.82 43.62
C GLY A 638 -4.98 -12.88 44.58
N THR A 639 -4.90 -14.16 44.19
CA THR A 639 -5.38 -15.30 44.97
C THR A 639 -4.60 -15.48 46.27
N LEU A 640 -3.26 -15.52 46.20
CA LEU A 640 -2.41 -15.65 47.38
C LEU A 640 -2.52 -14.41 48.28
N ASN A 641 -2.60 -13.22 47.69
CA ASN A 641 -2.80 -11.99 48.46
C ASN A 641 -4.17 -12.00 49.18
N PHE A 642 -5.24 -12.48 48.54
CA PHE A 642 -6.55 -12.64 49.17
C PHE A 642 -6.49 -13.64 50.33
N VAL A 643 -5.92 -14.83 50.12
CA VAL A 643 -5.87 -15.89 51.13
C VAL A 643 -5.12 -15.42 52.38
N PHE A 644 -3.93 -14.84 52.23
CA PHE A 644 -3.13 -14.39 53.39
C PHE A 644 -3.59 -13.07 54.00
N ASN A 645 -4.45 -12.30 53.33
CA ASN A 645 -5.13 -11.16 53.93
C ASN A 645 -6.34 -11.56 54.78
N ASN A 646 -7.00 -12.67 54.46
CA ASN A 646 -8.23 -13.12 55.13
C ASN A 646 -8.00 -14.27 56.11
N TYR A 647 -6.86 -14.96 56.03
CA TYR A 647 -6.49 -15.96 57.02
C TYR A 647 -5.89 -15.26 58.26
N ASP A 648 -6.58 -15.38 59.38
CA ASP A 648 -6.20 -14.77 60.67
C ASP A 648 -6.19 -15.81 61.82
N GLY A 649 -6.32 -17.10 61.49
CA GLY A 649 -6.39 -18.21 62.44
C GLY A 649 -7.72 -18.34 63.18
N THR A 650 -8.71 -17.48 62.94
CA THR A 650 -10.07 -17.64 63.52
C THR A 650 -10.92 -18.66 62.77
N ARG A 651 -10.67 -18.78 61.46
CA ARG A 651 -11.25 -19.77 60.54
C ARG A 651 -10.15 -20.66 60.01
N LYS A 652 -10.48 -21.91 59.69
CA LYS A 652 -9.52 -22.86 59.10
C LYS A 652 -8.99 -22.35 57.76
N PHE A 653 -7.73 -22.61 57.45
CA PHE A 653 -7.12 -22.24 56.18
C PHE A 653 -7.89 -22.81 54.98
N ALA A 654 -8.34 -24.07 55.09
CA ALA A 654 -9.17 -24.73 54.08
C ALA A 654 -10.48 -23.96 53.76
N GLU A 655 -11.10 -23.32 54.75
CA GLU A 655 -12.32 -22.53 54.55
C GLU A 655 -12.05 -21.23 53.80
N ILE A 656 -10.89 -20.60 54.05
CA ILE A 656 -10.46 -19.39 53.34
C ILE A 656 -10.14 -19.71 51.89
N VAL A 657 -9.43 -20.80 51.62
CA VAL A 657 -9.16 -21.27 50.25
C VAL A 657 -10.45 -21.62 49.52
N ARG A 658 -11.40 -22.30 50.19
CA ARG A 658 -12.72 -22.61 49.61
C ARG A 658 -13.54 -21.36 49.34
N GLN A 659 -13.47 -20.36 50.22
CA GLN A 659 -14.06 -19.04 49.95
C GLN A 659 -13.44 -18.41 48.70
N ALA A 660 -12.11 -18.45 48.58
CA ALA A 660 -11.43 -17.89 47.41
C ALA A 660 -11.86 -18.60 46.11
N GLN A 661 -12.04 -19.92 46.15
CA GLN A 661 -12.57 -20.70 45.02
C GLN A 661 -14.02 -20.33 44.69
N ASN A 662 -14.89 -20.22 45.68
CA ASN A 662 -16.31 -19.87 45.48
C ASN A 662 -16.48 -18.44 44.94
N GLU A 663 -15.62 -17.51 45.35
CA GLU A 663 -15.58 -16.14 44.83
C GLU A 663 -14.87 -16.03 43.47
N GLY A 664 -14.36 -17.14 42.93
CA GLY A 664 -13.73 -17.21 41.61
C GLY A 664 -12.31 -16.65 41.56
N TYR A 665 -11.61 -16.56 42.69
CA TYR A 665 -10.19 -16.16 42.73
C TYR A 665 -9.22 -17.29 42.44
N THR A 666 -9.65 -18.55 42.53
CA THR A 666 -8.82 -19.70 42.16
C THR A 666 -9.34 -20.34 40.88
N GLU A 667 -8.47 -21.07 40.18
CA GLU A 667 -8.87 -22.06 39.19
C GLU A 667 -9.73 -23.18 39.84
N PRO A 668 -10.43 -24.03 39.03
CA PRO A 668 -11.17 -25.17 39.55
C PRO A 668 -10.32 -26.11 40.43
N ASP A 669 -9.01 -26.16 40.17
CA ASP A 669 -8.03 -26.75 41.06
C ASP A 669 -7.19 -25.63 41.73
N PRO A 670 -7.44 -25.32 43.03
CA PRO A 670 -6.75 -24.22 43.72
C PRO A 670 -5.23 -24.40 43.83
N ARG A 671 -4.72 -25.63 43.65
CA ARG A 671 -3.28 -25.91 43.71
C ARG A 671 -2.51 -25.15 42.62
N LEU A 672 -3.14 -24.91 41.47
CA LEU A 672 -2.53 -24.19 40.34
C LEU A 672 -2.18 -22.74 40.69
N ASP A 673 -2.95 -22.11 41.57
CA ASP A 673 -2.68 -20.74 42.06
C ASP A 673 -1.79 -20.73 43.31
N LEU A 674 -1.93 -21.73 44.18
CA LEU A 674 -1.26 -21.77 45.49
C LEU A 674 0.18 -22.31 45.42
N ASN A 675 0.54 -23.07 44.38
CA ASN A 675 1.88 -23.64 44.22
C ASN A 675 2.96 -22.62 43.79
N GLY A 676 2.58 -21.37 43.51
CA GLY A 676 3.51 -20.29 43.17
C GLY A 676 4.02 -20.28 41.71
N THR A 677 3.60 -21.22 40.86
CA THR A 677 4.12 -21.36 39.49
C THR A 677 3.80 -20.15 38.61
N ASP A 678 2.59 -19.58 38.71
CA ASP A 678 2.24 -18.36 37.96
C ASP A 678 3.06 -17.14 38.43
N VAL A 679 3.31 -17.04 39.74
CA VAL A 679 4.17 -15.99 40.31
C VAL A 679 5.62 -16.14 39.83
N ALA A 680 6.12 -17.39 39.78
CA ALA A 680 7.44 -17.72 39.24
C ALA A 680 7.55 -17.36 37.75
N ARG A 681 6.53 -17.64 36.92
CA ARG A 681 6.51 -17.19 35.51
C ARG A 681 6.57 -15.67 35.39
N LYS A 682 5.87 -14.93 36.25
CA LYS A 682 5.88 -13.46 36.18
C LYS A 682 7.22 -12.85 36.57
N ILE A 683 7.88 -13.38 37.60
CA ILE A 683 9.24 -12.92 37.95
C ILE A 683 10.27 -13.34 36.91
N LEU A 684 10.10 -14.49 36.24
CA LEU A 684 10.92 -14.87 35.09
C LEU A 684 10.86 -13.82 33.98
N ILE A 685 9.65 -13.36 33.63
CA ILE A 685 9.44 -12.33 32.61
C ILE A 685 10.13 -11.02 33.02
N LEU A 686 9.96 -10.58 34.27
CA LEU A 686 10.63 -9.37 34.76
C LEU A 686 12.16 -9.51 34.81
N ALA A 687 12.67 -10.69 35.15
CA ALA A 687 14.10 -10.96 35.16
C ALA A 687 14.70 -10.89 33.75
N ARG A 688 13.99 -11.44 32.76
CA ARG A 688 14.39 -11.38 31.35
C ARG A 688 14.34 -9.96 30.79
N GLU A 689 13.27 -9.20 31.05
CA GLU A 689 13.16 -7.79 30.63
C GLU A 689 14.18 -6.89 31.38
N SER A 690 14.70 -7.32 32.53
CA SER A 690 15.85 -6.69 33.21
C SER A 690 17.23 -7.20 32.75
N LYS A 691 17.30 -7.90 31.61
CA LYS A 691 18.51 -8.43 30.94
C LYS A 691 19.20 -9.60 31.66
N ASN A 692 18.49 -10.35 32.49
CA ASN A 692 19.01 -11.60 33.07
C ASN A 692 18.67 -12.80 32.17
N VAL A 693 19.62 -13.74 32.06
CA VAL A 693 19.41 -15.03 31.40
C VAL A 693 18.99 -16.01 32.49
N LEU A 694 17.70 -16.37 32.50
CA LEU A 694 17.14 -17.31 33.47
C LEU A 694 16.12 -18.23 32.78
N GLU A 695 16.07 -19.45 33.26
CA GLU A 695 15.02 -20.43 32.99
C GLU A 695 14.11 -20.63 34.20
N MET A 696 12.95 -21.25 33.97
CA MET A 696 12.00 -21.56 35.03
C MET A 696 12.63 -22.42 36.14
N GLY A 697 13.55 -23.31 35.78
CA GLY A 697 14.28 -24.17 36.72
C GLY A 697 15.29 -23.44 37.61
N ASP A 698 15.70 -22.22 37.24
CA ASP A 698 16.63 -21.40 38.04
C ASP A 698 15.93 -20.64 39.18
N ILE A 699 14.59 -20.65 39.20
CA ILE A 699 13.78 -19.94 40.19
C ILE A 699 13.60 -20.82 41.43
N GLU A 700 14.10 -20.34 42.57
CA GLU A 700 13.89 -21.02 43.84
C GLU A 700 12.42 -20.85 44.29
N ASN A 701 11.61 -21.91 44.19
CA ASN A 701 10.24 -21.92 44.70
C ASN A 701 10.15 -22.48 46.12
N ARG A 702 10.01 -21.59 47.11
CA ARG A 702 9.81 -21.93 48.52
C ARG A 702 8.33 -22.15 48.80
N SER A 703 7.85 -23.36 48.52
CA SER A 703 6.46 -23.74 48.79
C SER A 703 6.14 -23.65 50.29
N PHE A 704 5.07 -22.95 50.63
CA PHE A 704 4.50 -22.94 51.99
C PHE A 704 3.53 -24.12 52.21
N LEU A 705 3.08 -24.76 51.14
CA LEU A 705 2.20 -25.93 51.19
C LEU A 705 2.99 -27.18 51.57
N PRO A 706 2.55 -27.97 52.56
CA PRO A 706 3.10 -29.30 52.84
C PRO A 706 3.04 -30.20 51.60
N ALA A 707 4.04 -31.06 51.41
CA ALA A 707 4.13 -31.95 50.24
C ALA A 707 2.88 -32.82 50.05
N ALA A 708 2.27 -33.29 51.15
CA ALA A 708 1.04 -34.08 51.12
C ALA A 708 -0.15 -33.35 50.47
N CYS A 709 -0.16 -32.01 50.46
CA CYS A 709 -1.22 -31.22 49.83
C CYS A 709 -1.09 -31.16 48.30
N LEU A 710 0.03 -31.58 47.71
CA LEU A 710 0.23 -31.48 46.26
C LEU A 710 -0.29 -32.71 45.50
N ASP A 711 -0.49 -33.83 46.19
CA ASP A 711 -0.91 -35.11 45.60
C ASP A 711 -2.42 -35.34 45.66
N GLY A 712 -2.96 -36.15 44.74
CA GLY A 712 -4.37 -36.60 44.77
C GLY A 712 -5.37 -35.68 44.05
N THR A 713 -6.66 -35.84 44.39
CA THR A 713 -7.78 -35.05 43.85
C THR A 713 -7.97 -33.73 44.61
N VAL A 714 -8.82 -32.83 44.10
CA VAL A 714 -9.16 -31.57 44.79
C VAL A 714 -9.80 -31.84 46.17
N ASP A 715 -10.56 -32.93 46.31
CA ASP A 715 -11.14 -33.32 47.60
C ASP A 715 -10.08 -33.90 48.57
N ASP A 716 -9.03 -34.55 48.05
CA ASP A 716 -7.88 -34.95 48.85
C ASP A 716 -7.12 -33.70 49.33
N PHE A 717 -6.93 -32.71 48.44
CA PHE A 717 -6.28 -31.44 48.77
C PHE A 717 -6.97 -30.72 49.93
N TYR A 718 -8.30 -30.55 49.91
CA TYR A 718 -9.01 -29.91 51.02
C TYR A 718 -8.92 -30.71 52.33
N ARG A 719 -8.94 -32.05 52.27
CA ARG A 719 -8.73 -32.90 53.45
C ARG A 719 -7.33 -32.75 54.02
N GLU A 720 -6.31 -32.65 53.17
CA GLU A 720 -4.92 -32.43 53.60
C GLU A 720 -4.70 -31.02 54.14
N LEU A 721 -5.35 -29.99 53.58
CA LEU A 721 -5.34 -28.65 54.17
C LEU A 721 -5.89 -28.66 55.60
N GLU A 722 -7.01 -29.34 55.84
CA GLU A 722 -7.60 -29.46 57.17
C GLU A 722 -6.73 -30.26 58.14
N ARG A 723 -6.07 -31.34 57.67
CA ARG A 723 -5.12 -32.13 58.48
C ARG A 723 -3.89 -31.35 58.89
N ASN A 724 -3.44 -30.44 58.02
CA ASN A 724 -2.25 -29.62 58.23
C ASN A 724 -2.58 -28.20 58.76
N GLU A 725 -3.77 -27.97 59.33
CA GLU A 725 -4.15 -26.66 59.90
C GLU A 725 -3.13 -26.14 60.93
N GLY A 726 -2.55 -27.04 61.74
CA GLY A 726 -1.50 -26.67 62.70
C GLY A 726 -0.25 -26.06 62.05
N HIS A 727 0.12 -26.51 60.84
CA HIS A 727 1.22 -25.92 60.07
C HIS A 727 0.89 -24.49 59.65
N PHE A 728 -0.30 -24.26 59.08
CA PHE A 728 -0.72 -22.92 58.62
C PHE A 728 -0.91 -21.93 59.78
N LEU A 729 -1.46 -22.38 60.90
CA LEU A 729 -1.55 -21.59 62.14
C LEU A 729 -0.15 -21.18 62.61
N SER A 730 0.81 -22.11 62.61
CA SER A 730 2.19 -21.81 63.06
C SER A 730 2.86 -20.72 62.22
N LEU A 731 2.57 -20.63 60.92
CA LEU A 731 3.10 -19.59 60.03
C LEU A 731 2.56 -18.19 60.44
N ILE A 732 1.26 -18.08 60.69
CA ILE A 732 0.64 -16.80 61.11
C ILE A 732 1.07 -16.42 62.52
N GLU A 733 1.14 -17.37 63.44
CA GLU A 733 1.57 -17.12 64.82
C GLU A 733 3.03 -16.65 64.86
N SER A 734 3.92 -17.25 64.05
CA SER A 734 5.30 -16.79 63.87
C SER A 734 5.32 -15.33 63.41
N ALA A 735 4.64 -15.02 62.31
CA ALA A 735 4.61 -13.65 61.78
C ALA A 735 4.04 -12.64 62.80
N ARG A 736 2.96 -13.00 63.51
CA ARG A 736 2.35 -12.17 64.56
C ARG A 736 3.29 -11.93 65.73
N SER A 737 4.02 -12.96 66.18
CA SER A 737 4.97 -12.84 67.29
C SER A 737 6.10 -11.83 66.98
N HIS A 738 6.45 -11.68 65.70
CA HIS A 738 7.41 -10.69 65.21
C HIS A 738 6.78 -9.34 64.84
N GLY A 739 5.47 -9.15 65.03
CA GLY A 739 4.76 -7.93 64.60
C GLY A 739 4.71 -7.74 63.07
N LYS A 740 4.84 -8.83 62.31
CA LYS A 740 4.91 -8.87 60.85
C LYS A 740 3.64 -9.48 60.24
N ARG A 741 3.49 -9.34 58.92
CA ARG A 741 2.42 -9.94 58.12
C ARG A 741 3.02 -10.86 57.06
N LEU A 742 2.31 -11.93 56.73
CA LEU A 742 2.73 -12.84 55.66
C LEU A 742 2.31 -12.29 54.30
N LYS A 743 3.26 -12.26 53.36
CA LYS A 743 2.99 -11.96 51.95
C LYS A 743 3.74 -12.95 51.08
N TYR A 744 3.08 -13.42 50.02
CA TYR A 744 3.75 -14.23 49.01
C TYR A 744 4.45 -13.31 48.01
N ILE A 745 5.77 -13.32 48.03
CA ILE A 745 6.61 -12.37 47.30
C ILE A 745 7.45 -13.11 46.26
N ALA A 746 7.57 -12.48 45.10
CA ALA A 746 8.60 -12.80 44.13
C ALA A 746 9.76 -11.81 44.26
N THR A 747 10.97 -12.32 44.34
CA THR A 747 12.18 -11.52 44.49
C THR A 747 13.15 -11.86 43.38
N LEU A 748 13.74 -10.85 42.75
CA LEU A 748 14.94 -10.97 41.94
C LEU A 748 16.00 -10.12 42.62
N ASP A 749 17.06 -10.74 43.13
CA ASP A 749 18.17 -10.02 43.78
C ASP A 749 19.51 -10.55 43.26
N ALA A 750 20.35 -9.64 42.78
CA ALA A 750 21.66 -9.97 42.19
C ALA A 750 21.62 -11.11 41.16
N GLY A 751 20.57 -11.17 40.33
CA GLY A 751 20.39 -12.17 39.28
C GLY A 751 19.81 -13.51 39.76
N LYS A 752 19.50 -13.67 41.05
CA LYS A 752 18.83 -14.85 41.60
C LYS A 752 17.36 -14.56 41.82
N ALA A 753 16.49 -15.40 41.25
CA ALA A 753 15.05 -15.29 41.41
C ALA A 753 14.52 -16.30 42.43
N SER A 754 13.60 -15.87 43.28
CA SER A 754 12.89 -16.74 44.21
C SER A 754 11.43 -16.32 44.36
N VAL A 755 10.58 -17.27 44.72
CA VAL A 755 9.18 -17.04 45.10
C VAL A 755 8.88 -17.77 46.39
N GLY A 756 8.14 -17.14 47.29
CA GLY A 756 7.85 -17.76 48.58
C GLY A 756 7.03 -16.88 49.51
N LEU A 757 6.61 -17.47 50.63
CA LEU A 757 5.93 -16.76 51.70
C LEU A 757 6.97 -16.12 52.62
N GLU A 758 6.90 -14.80 52.78
CA GLU A 758 7.86 -14.00 53.54
C GLU A 758 7.17 -13.19 54.64
N GLU A 759 7.87 -12.98 55.76
CA GLU A 759 7.40 -12.15 56.87
C GLU A 759 7.79 -10.68 56.67
N ILE A 760 6.79 -9.81 56.50
CA ILE A 760 6.96 -8.41 56.13
C ILE A 760 6.58 -7.48 57.29
N GLY A 761 7.46 -6.53 57.61
CA GLY A 761 7.23 -5.51 58.65
C GLY A 761 6.22 -4.43 58.23
N SER A 762 5.64 -3.74 59.21
CA SER A 762 4.59 -2.72 59.00
C SER A 762 5.01 -1.56 58.08
N GLU A 763 6.30 -1.20 58.10
CA GLU A 763 6.85 -0.10 57.29
C GLU A 763 7.13 -0.49 55.84
N HIS A 764 7.02 -1.76 55.47
CA HIS A 764 7.26 -2.21 54.11
C HIS A 764 6.11 -1.81 53.18
N ASN A 765 6.41 -1.44 51.94
CA ASN A 765 5.41 -1.05 50.93
C ASN A 765 4.33 -2.13 50.66
N PHE A 766 4.60 -3.38 51.02
CA PHE A 766 3.66 -4.51 50.86
C PHE A 766 2.72 -4.73 52.05
N ALA A 767 3.03 -4.18 53.23
CA ALA A 767 2.27 -4.45 54.45
C ALA A 767 0.79 -4.02 54.36
N ASN A 768 0.53 -2.97 53.57
CA ASN A 768 -0.78 -2.34 53.38
C ASN A 768 -1.43 -2.70 52.03
N LEU A 769 -0.97 -3.76 51.36
CA LEU A 769 -1.68 -4.30 50.20
C LEU A 769 -2.96 -4.99 50.64
N SER A 770 -4.10 -4.46 50.19
CA SER A 770 -5.45 -4.96 50.49
C SER A 770 -6.09 -5.56 49.24
N GLY A 771 -6.99 -6.53 49.43
CA GLY A 771 -7.76 -7.12 48.33
C GLY A 771 -6.88 -7.82 47.29
N LYS A 772 -7.09 -7.46 46.01
CA LYS A 772 -6.44 -8.04 44.82
C LYS A 772 -5.35 -7.14 44.22
N ASP A 773 -4.80 -6.23 45.01
CA ASP A 773 -3.74 -5.34 44.54
C ASP A 773 -2.49 -6.14 44.19
N ASN A 774 -1.90 -5.83 43.04
CA ASN A 774 -0.53 -6.19 42.71
C ASN A 774 0.37 -4.98 43.01
N ALA A 775 1.61 -5.27 43.40
CA ALA A 775 2.63 -4.24 43.51
C ALA A 775 4.00 -4.75 43.10
N VAL A 776 4.77 -3.89 42.45
CA VAL A 776 6.14 -4.16 42.01
C VAL A 776 7.03 -3.01 42.47
N LEU A 777 8.15 -3.36 43.09
CA LEU A 777 9.18 -2.44 43.54
C LEU A 777 10.42 -2.66 42.69
N PHE A 778 10.87 -1.61 42.03
CA PHE A 778 12.15 -1.61 41.33
C PHE A 778 13.19 -0.86 42.16
N TYR A 779 14.20 -1.60 42.63
CA TYR A 779 15.42 -1.02 43.18
C TYR A 779 16.45 -0.98 42.06
N THR A 780 16.82 0.22 41.66
CA THR A 780 17.79 0.44 40.58
C THR A 780 18.98 1.23 41.09
N LYS A 781 19.97 1.46 40.24
CA LYS A 781 21.08 2.37 40.56
C LYS A 781 20.59 3.79 40.84
N ARG A 782 19.49 4.23 40.19
CA ARG A 782 18.87 5.54 40.43
C ARG A 782 17.88 5.53 41.61
N TYR A 783 17.22 4.40 41.85
CA TYR A 783 16.24 4.19 42.91
C TYR A 783 16.79 3.23 43.99
N SER A 784 17.95 3.57 44.58
CA SER A 784 18.65 2.69 45.52
C SER A 784 18.14 2.81 46.97
N GLU A 785 17.78 4.02 47.42
CA GLU A 785 17.27 4.26 48.77
C GLU A 785 15.75 4.10 48.86
N GLN A 786 15.02 4.63 47.87
CA GLN A 786 13.58 4.49 47.75
C GLN A 786 13.26 3.81 46.42
N PRO A 787 12.61 2.63 46.43
CA PRO A 787 12.28 1.93 45.20
C PRO A 787 11.21 2.68 44.41
N LEU A 788 11.23 2.52 43.10
CA LEU A 788 10.09 2.91 42.27
C LEU A 788 8.96 1.90 42.50
N VAL A 789 7.82 2.35 43.01
CA VAL A 789 6.67 1.50 43.37
C VAL A 789 5.56 1.67 42.33
N ILE A 790 5.16 0.56 41.71
CA ILE A 790 3.95 0.48 40.88
C ILE A 790 2.93 -0.37 41.63
N ARG A 791 1.75 0.17 41.92
CA ARG A 791 0.68 -0.50 42.66
C ARG A 791 -0.69 -0.21 42.06
N GLY A 792 -1.54 -1.22 42.01
CA GLY A 792 -2.97 -1.07 41.73
C GLY A 792 -3.66 -2.42 41.58
N ALA A 793 -4.90 -2.42 41.06
CA ALA A 793 -5.69 -3.63 40.91
C ALA A 793 -4.99 -4.64 39.98
N GLY A 794 -4.66 -5.82 40.50
CA GLY A 794 -3.86 -6.83 39.85
C GLY A 794 -4.60 -7.86 39.00
N ALA A 795 -5.94 -7.78 38.96
CA ALA A 795 -6.80 -8.74 38.26
C ALA A 795 -8.15 -8.12 37.85
N GLY A 796 -8.66 -8.55 36.70
CA GLY A 796 -9.96 -8.18 36.16
C GLY A 796 -9.93 -8.03 34.64
N ALA A 797 -10.95 -8.55 33.95
CA ALA A 797 -10.97 -8.56 32.49
C ALA A 797 -10.90 -7.15 31.87
N ASP A 798 -11.59 -6.17 32.47
CA ASP A 798 -11.57 -4.78 31.98
C ASP A 798 -10.20 -4.13 32.08
N VAL A 799 -9.48 -4.39 33.18
CA VAL A 799 -8.15 -3.83 33.44
C VAL A 799 -7.11 -4.49 32.55
N THR A 800 -7.19 -5.81 32.35
CA THR A 800 -6.32 -6.52 31.40
C THR A 800 -6.57 -6.04 29.97
N ALA A 801 -7.84 -5.91 29.55
CA ALA A 801 -8.18 -5.40 28.23
C ALA A 801 -7.64 -3.98 27.99
N ALA A 802 -7.68 -3.11 29.01
CA ALA A 802 -7.09 -1.78 28.95
C ALA A 802 -5.56 -1.82 28.76
N GLY A 803 -4.87 -2.78 29.38
CA GLY A 803 -3.44 -3.02 29.17
C GLY A 803 -3.12 -3.43 27.73
N VAL A 804 -3.88 -4.37 27.16
CA VAL A 804 -3.76 -4.76 25.74
C VAL A 804 -3.98 -3.57 24.84
N PHE A 805 -5.01 -2.78 25.13
CA PHE A 805 -5.36 -1.63 24.33
C PHE A 805 -4.28 -0.56 24.37
N ALA A 806 -3.66 -0.33 25.53
CA ALA A 806 -2.52 0.57 25.66
C ALA A 806 -1.33 0.11 24.79
N ASP A 807 -1.04 -1.20 24.74
CA ASP A 807 -0.02 -1.76 23.85
C ASP A 807 -0.39 -1.60 22.36
N ILE A 808 -1.68 -1.71 22.00
CA ILE A 808 -2.15 -1.45 20.61
C ILE A 808 -1.84 -0.01 20.22
N ILE A 809 -2.18 0.95 21.08
CA ILE A 809 -1.89 2.36 20.82
C ILE A 809 -0.38 2.61 20.76
N ARG A 810 0.42 1.95 21.60
CA ARG A 810 1.88 2.07 21.60
C ARG A 810 2.49 1.57 20.29
N ALA A 811 2.12 0.36 19.86
CA ALA A 811 2.56 -0.22 18.59
C ALA A 811 2.04 0.54 17.36
N SER A 812 0.92 1.26 17.48
CA SER A 812 0.40 2.09 16.39
C SER A 812 1.22 3.36 16.16
N ARG A 813 1.95 3.84 17.18
CA ARG A 813 2.75 5.08 17.13
C ARG A 813 4.21 4.87 16.73
N SER A 814 4.70 3.65 16.83
CA SER A 814 6.04 3.26 16.35
C SER A 814 6.15 3.31 14.83
#